data_AF-A0AAV3Y7P2-F1
#
_entry.id   AF-A0AAV3Y7P2-F1
#
_cell.length_a   1.000
_cell.length_b   1.000
_cell.length_c   1.000
_cell.angle_alpha   90.00
_cell.angle_beta   90.00
_cell.angle_gamma   90.00
#
_symmetry.space_group_name_H-M   'P 1'
#
loop_
_entity.id
_entity.type
_entity.pdbx_description
1 polymer ?
#
loop_
_entity_poly.entity_id
_entity_poly.type
_entity_poly.pdbx_seq_one_letter_code
_entity_poly.pdbx_strand_id
1 'polypeptide(L)'
;MSGEQASVVSFTRLPPVEAISISSIKIINDLRKKEEIYCLYQLPRVVGIILRASKLCKMSRSKNKIKSVGPIMKEQSKPVTFEFLPKPGSSDYNTLIQIVSSEETEKSHIIQLLKYLEQNICCLDGEYKRLITTIINMNWLDQGSELTATYQAFMLNLVSAHMSYLRLCLKMLVKKFTPDLNEGEAVDSPEVKQKIGQRIAHVHSLLKSISEIVPMSIELLPKILEELFPYINKSIYVFEHYTQNLLAVSLYLPGLRLGILELIICNMLKLDVRSPRIDISTAICVQEDDDADSRDEAMFEMDDEPLPKCQSPKEDDLAKRLSEALPYAGALDVMMALCFRYIKSTCLVNGQLQWEATKKLYRELLWIFDKYIFPTHESCHLQFLLFYICSLKEALSDGFIDFLWKKVIDPSAQCIYRQTAACYIGSFVTRASYLPLSSARQMMQLMLKWVHSYLDQSSDFGLSADIEHHGPFYSVCQSAFYIFCFMHNSFMHSKEGHRWGESLNFQRVITSKLNPLRVCMPIVAKTFASATRMHQLAYCDTIIERNNRYSLPVTSSKFELGGSRKIQLESYFPFDPYLLPGSSDHIASLYREFHGSLPDIDTVEDEDEDDFLPDEDERTQTTMDVGVMVTKSPVDLLHYGVSPGFKHA
;
A
#
# COMPACT_ATOMS: atom_id res chain seq x y z
N MET A 1 -54.15 25.84 56.11
CA MET A 1 -54.78 27.04 55.51
C MET A 1 -54.67 26.91 54.00
N SER A 2 -55.82 26.89 53.31
CA SER A 2 -56.08 26.93 51.83
C SER A 2 -55.25 25.99 50.93
N GLY A 3 -55.74 24.89 50.32
CA GLY A 3 -56.97 24.70 49.49
C GLY A 3 -56.55 24.64 48.00
N GLU A 4 -56.97 23.77 47.08
CA GLU A 4 -57.98 22.70 47.00
C GLU A 4 -57.76 21.88 45.69
N GLN A 5 -58.09 20.57 45.73
CA GLN A 5 -58.64 19.66 44.68
C GLN A 5 -58.22 19.74 43.19
N ALA A 6 -57.91 18.56 42.61
CA ALA A 6 -58.71 18.02 41.50
C ALA A 6 -58.44 16.52 41.19
N SER A 7 -59.54 15.77 41.22
CA SER A 7 -59.87 14.41 40.74
C SER A 7 -59.09 13.81 39.55
N VAL A 8 -58.76 12.52 39.73
CA VAL A 8 -58.30 11.53 38.74
C VAL A 8 -59.48 10.62 38.38
N VAL A 9 -59.90 10.50 37.10
CA VAL A 9 -60.52 9.28 36.50
C VAL A 9 -60.39 9.26 34.94
N SER A 10 -59.69 8.22 34.46
CA SER A 10 -59.76 7.43 33.19
C SER A 10 -59.71 8.06 31.79
N PHE A 11 -58.86 7.48 30.90
CA PHE A 11 -59.33 6.71 29.73
C PHE A 11 -58.25 5.72 29.23
N THR A 12 -58.63 4.43 29.22
CA THR A 12 -58.30 3.32 28.28
C THR A 12 -56.86 2.86 27.98
N ARG A 13 -56.70 1.54 28.19
CA ARG A 13 -55.59 0.62 27.90
C ARG A 13 -55.32 0.43 26.40
N LEU A 14 -54.04 0.24 26.06
CA LEU A 14 -53.52 -0.53 24.92
C LEU A 14 -52.40 -1.48 25.43
N PRO A 15 -52.15 -2.65 24.79
CA PRO A 15 -51.53 -3.82 25.42
C PRO A 15 -49.99 -3.89 25.29
N PRO A 16 -49.35 -4.88 25.96
CA PRO A 16 -47.90 -4.93 26.19
C PRO A 16 -47.11 -5.62 25.06
N VAL A 17 -45.82 -5.28 25.02
CA VAL A 17 -44.77 -5.95 24.25
C VAL A 17 -44.40 -7.26 24.97
N GLU A 18 -44.61 -8.41 24.32
CA GLU A 18 -44.08 -9.70 24.76
C GLU A 18 -43.23 -10.37 23.67
N ALA A 19 -42.14 -10.97 24.17
CA ALA A 19 -41.42 -12.13 23.63
C ALA A 19 -40.56 -11.96 22.36
N ILE A 20 -39.33 -11.45 22.53
CA ILE A 20 -38.20 -11.86 21.67
C ILE A 20 -37.63 -13.15 22.24
N SER A 21 -37.76 -14.24 21.48
CA SER A 21 -37.40 -15.58 21.92
C SER A 21 -35.90 -15.75 22.17
N ILE A 22 -35.58 -16.50 23.23
CA ILE A 22 -34.24 -16.93 23.68
C ILE A 22 -33.47 -17.71 22.58
N SER A 23 -34.14 -18.12 21.50
CA SER A 23 -33.57 -18.72 20.29
C SER A 23 -32.65 -17.77 19.51
N SER A 24 -32.96 -16.46 19.49
CA SER A 24 -32.23 -15.47 18.68
C SER A 24 -30.87 -15.10 19.28
N ILE A 25 -30.74 -15.17 20.61
CA ILE A 25 -29.48 -14.89 21.32
C ILE A 25 -28.49 -16.07 21.18
N LYS A 26 -29.01 -17.30 21.05
CA LYS A 26 -28.18 -18.48 20.77
C LYS A 26 -27.62 -18.48 19.34
N ILE A 27 -28.40 -18.04 18.36
CA ILE A 27 -27.96 -17.92 16.96
C ILE A 27 -26.89 -16.83 16.79
N ILE A 28 -27.00 -15.70 17.50
CA ILE A 28 -25.99 -14.63 17.45
C ILE A 28 -24.68 -15.07 18.13
N ASN A 29 -24.74 -15.83 19.22
CA ASN A 29 -23.55 -16.36 19.88
C ASN A 29 -22.93 -17.57 19.15
N ASP A 30 -23.71 -18.38 18.42
CA ASP A 30 -23.19 -19.45 17.55
C ASP A 30 -22.60 -18.91 16.24
N LEU A 31 -23.06 -17.75 15.75
CA LEU A 31 -22.46 -17.05 14.61
C LEU A 31 -21.13 -16.38 14.98
N ARG A 32 -21.03 -15.83 16.21
CA ARG A 32 -19.79 -15.19 16.70
C ARG A 32 -18.67 -16.18 17.03
N LYS A 33 -18.99 -17.46 17.28
CA LYS A 33 -18.01 -18.54 17.48
C LYS A 33 -17.61 -19.28 16.19
N LYS A 34 -18.26 -18.99 15.06
CA LYS A 34 -17.95 -19.61 13.75
C LYS A 34 -17.11 -18.73 12.82
N GLU A 35 -16.84 -17.47 13.19
CA GLU A 35 -15.98 -16.58 12.39
C GLU A 35 -14.47 -16.74 12.67
N GLU A 36 -14.06 -17.53 13.66
CA GLU A 36 -12.62 -17.75 13.97
C GLU A 36 -12.02 -19.03 13.37
N ILE A 37 -12.80 -19.90 12.72
CA ILE A 37 -12.27 -21.15 12.16
C ILE A 37 -13.05 -21.49 10.89
N TYR A 38 -12.64 -20.95 9.72
CA TYR A 38 -12.81 -21.54 8.37
C TYR A 38 -12.37 -20.52 7.30
N CYS A 39 -11.07 -20.21 7.25
CA CYS A 39 -10.44 -19.51 6.12
C CYS A 39 -9.51 -20.45 5.31
N LEU A 40 -9.85 -21.74 5.25
CA LEU A 40 -9.13 -22.73 4.46
C LEU A 40 -10.14 -23.60 3.69
N TYR A 41 -10.01 -23.55 2.35
CA TYR A 41 -10.59 -24.45 1.33
C TYR A 41 -12.12 -24.58 1.22
N GLN A 42 -12.68 -23.90 0.20
CA GLN A 42 -13.54 -24.44 -0.88
C GLN A 42 -14.57 -23.40 -1.37
N LEU A 43 -14.40 -22.89 -2.60
CA LEU A 43 -15.48 -22.22 -3.31
C LEU A 43 -15.45 -22.40 -4.85
N PRO A 44 -15.75 -23.60 -5.39
CA PRO A 44 -16.19 -23.74 -6.79
C PRO A 44 -17.71 -23.93 -6.97
N ARG A 45 -18.54 -23.79 -5.92
CA ARG A 45 -20.00 -24.12 -6.03
C ARG A 45 -20.98 -22.94 -5.98
N VAL A 46 -20.54 -21.72 -5.66
CA VAL A 46 -21.44 -20.54 -5.58
C VAL A 46 -21.54 -19.79 -6.91
N VAL A 47 -20.54 -19.90 -7.80
CA VAL A 47 -20.55 -19.26 -9.14
C VAL A 47 -21.61 -19.89 -10.06
N GLY A 48 -21.93 -21.18 -9.90
CA GLY A 48 -22.92 -21.88 -10.73
C GLY A 48 -24.38 -21.50 -10.49
N ILE A 49 -24.72 -20.98 -9.29
CA ILE A 49 -26.11 -20.62 -8.93
C ILE A 49 -26.43 -19.19 -9.40
N ILE A 50 -25.45 -18.28 -9.35
CA ILE A 50 -25.62 -16.88 -9.79
C ILE A 50 -25.76 -16.78 -11.32
N LEU A 51 -25.05 -17.62 -12.07
CA LEU A 51 -25.16 -17.66 -13.54
C LEU A 51 -26.51 -18.21 -14.05
N ARG A 52 -27.22 -19.03 -13.27
CA ARG A 52 -28.59 -19.47 -13.63
C ARG A 52 -29.65 -18.40 -13.38
N ALA A 53 -29.47 -17.54 -12.38
CA ALA A 53 -30.40 -16.44 -12.09
C ALA A 53 -30.35 -15.32 -13.17
N SER A 54 -29.17 -15.04 -13.73
CA SER A 54 -29.03 -14.02 -14.79
C SER A 54 -29.62 -14.45 -16.14
N LYS A 55 -29.84 -15.75 -16.38
CA LYS A 55 -30.38 -16.27 -17.65
C LYS A 55 -31.91 -16.31 -17.66
N LEU A 56 -32.56 -16.40 -16.51
CA LEU A 56 -34.03 -16.37 -16.39
C LEU A 56 -34.62 -14.94 -16.42
N CYS A 57 -33.84 -13.91 -16.09
CA CYS A 57 -34.32 -12.52 -16.13
C CYS A 57 -34.33 -11.90 -17.55
N LYS A 58 -33.70 -12.55 -18.54
CA LYS A 58 -33.64 -12.08 -19.95
C LYS A 58 -34.84 -12.51 -20.82
N MET A 59 -35.83 -13.24 -20.30
CA MET A 59 -37.01 -13.69 -21.08
C MET A 59 -38.33 -12.96 -20.78
N SER A 60 -38.34 -11.89 -19.96
CA SER A 60 -39.60 -11.21 -19.56
C SER A 60 -39.74 -9.75 -20.04
N ARG A 61 -39.04 -9.31 -21.08
CA ARG A 61 -39.29 -7.99 -21.70
C ARG A 61 -39.43 -8.11 -23.21
N SER A 62 -40.60 -8.59 -23.63
CA SER A 62 -41.11 -8.34 -24.99
C SER A 62 -42.62 -8.19 -24.93
N LYS A 63 -43.11 -7.20 -25.70
CA LYS A 63 -44.50 -6.74 -25.87
C LYS A 63 -44.94 -5.63 -24.92
N ASN A 64 -44.63 -4.39 -25.32
CA ASN A 64 -45.68 -3.40 -25.53
C ASN A 64 -45.37 -2.54 -26.76
N LYS A 65 -46.32 -2.55 -27.70
CA LYS A 65 -46.30 -1.92 -29.02
C LYS A 65 -46.08 -0.41 -28.91
N ILE A 66 -45.04 0.08 -29.58
CA ILE A 66 -44.92 1.49 -29.99
C ILE A 66 -45.94 1.71 -31.11
N LYS A 67 -46.94 2.56 -30.87
CA LYS A 67 -47.77 3.14 -31.93
C LYS A 67 -46.94 4.21 -32.63
N SER A 68 -46.83 4.09 -33.94
CA SER A 68 -46.30 5.10 -34.86
C SER A 68 -47.05 6.43 -34.72
N VAL A 69 -46.31 7.52 -34.54
CA VAL A 69 -46.73 8.86 -34.93
C VAL A 69 -45.61 9.41 -35.81
N GLY A 70 -46.00 9.93 -36.99
CA GLY A 70 -45.12 10.33 -38.08
C GLY A 70 -44.26 11.58 -37.81
N PRO A 71 -43.56 12.08 -38.85
CA PRO A 71 -42.46 13.02 -38.70
C PRO A 71 -43.00 14.40 -38.31
N ILE A 72 -42.52 14.94 -37.19
CA ILE A 72 -42.76 16.33 -36.82
C ILE A 72 -41.68 17.18 -37.49
N MET A 73 -42.17 18.12 -38.28
CA MET A 73 -41.43 19.08 -39.08
C MET A 73 -40.45 19.90 -38.22
N LYS A 74 -39.37 20.36 -38.87
CA LYS A 74 -38.46 21.40 -38.37
C LYS A 74 -39.26 22.64 -37.97
N GLU A 75 -39.57 22.77 -36.68
CA GLU A 75 -40.03 24.02 -36.11
C GLU A 75 -38.83 24.69 -35.43
N GLN A 76 -38.48 25.87 -35.93
CA GLN A 76 -37.44 26.74 -35.41
C GLN A 76 -37.66 26.93 -33.90
N SER A 77 -36.66 26.56 -33.10
CA SER A 77 -36.66 26.69 -31.65
C SER A 77 -36.79 28.17 -31.26
N LYS A 78 -38.01 28.61 -30.97
CA LYS A 78 -38.26 29.89 -30.31
C LYS A 78 -37.62 29.85 -28.92
N PRO A 79 -37.04 30.96 -28.43
CA PRO A 79 -36.55 31.04 -27.06
C PRO A 79 -37.73 30.87 -26.12
N VAL A 80 -37.74 29.76 -25.37
CA VAL A 80 -38.80 29.51 -24.38
C VAL A 80 -38.58 30.46 -23.21
N THR A 81 -39.30 31.57 -23.24
CA THR A 81 -39.38 32.53 -22.14
C THR A 81 -40.50 32.07 -21.21
N PHE A 82 -40.12 31.40 -20.13
CA PHE A 82 -41.08 31.08 -19.06
C PHE A 82 -41.33 32.34 -18.25
N GLU A 83 -42.55 32.88 -18.24
CA GLU A 83 -42.93 33.98 -17.35
C GLU A 83 -42.95 33.53 -15.88
N PHE A 84 -43.20 32.24 -15.63
CA PHE A 84 -43.20 31.61 -14.31
C PHE A 84 -42.58 30.21 -14.37
N LEU A 85 -41.92 29.80 -13.28
CA LEU A 85 -41.35 28.45 -13.15
C LEU A 85 -42.44 27.38 -13.34
N PRO A 86 -42.32 26.47 -14.33
CA PRO A 86 -43.32 25.45 -14.57
C PRO A 86 -43.53 24.59 -13.32
N LYS A 87 -44.78 24.27 -13.01
CA LYS A 87 -45.10 23.43 -11.84
C LYS A 87 -44.51 22.03 -12.01
N PRO A 88 -44.02 21.40 -10.93
CA PRO A 88 -43.49 20.04 -10.97
C PRO A 88 -44.53 19.08 -11.56
N GLY A 89 -44.17 18.36 -12.62
CA GLY A 89 -45.06 17.39 -13.29
C GLY A 89 -45.91 17.93 -14.43
N SER A 90 -45.82 19.22 -14.80
CA SER A 90 -46.46 19.74 -16.02
C SER A 90 -45.77 19.21 -17.29
N SER A 91 -46.47 19.29 -18.43
CA SER A 91 -45.87 19.04 -19.74
C SER A 91 -44.62 19.89 -19.94
N ASP A 92 -44.71 21.18 -19.62
CA ASP A 92 -43.63 22.15 -19.75
C ASP A 92 -42.42 21.86 -18.85
N TYR A 93 -42.65 21.29 -17.65
CA TYR A 93 -41.59 20.84 -16.75
C TYR A 93 -40.85 19.61 -17.29
N ASN A 94 -41.56 18.68 -17.93
CA ASN A 94 -40.92 17.55 -18.60
C ASN A 94 -40.16 17.98 -19.85
N THR A 95 -40.68 18.97 -20.60
CA THR A 95 -39.97 19.61 -21.71
C THR A 95 -38.69 20.28 -21.23
N LEU A 96 -38.71 21.00 -20.10
CA LEU A 96 -37.51 21.56 -19.46
C LEU A 96 -36.46 20.50 -19.13
N ILE A 97 -36.88 19.40 -18.50
CA ILE A 97 -35.96 18.28 -18.20
C ILE A 97 -35.39 17.69 -19.48
N GLN A 98 -36.21 17.55 -20.53
CA GLN A 98 -35.79 17.02 -21.82
C GLN A 98 -34.77 17.94 -22.50
N ILE A 99 -34.98 19.26 -22.47
CA ILE A 99 -34.06 20.28 -22.99
C ILE A 99 -32.70 20.24 -22.28
N VAL A 100 -32.67 20.06 -20.96
CA VAL A 100 -31.41 19.95 -20.18
C VAL A 100 -30.73 18.60 -20.40
N SER A 101 -31.51 17.55 -20.71
CA SER A 101 -30.97 16.20 -20.93
C SER A 101 -30.50 15.96 -22.38
N SER A 102 -30.96 16.74 -23.36
CA SER A 102 -30.59 16.56 -24.76
C SER A 102 -29.23 17.20 -25.07
N GLU A 103 -28.32 16.41 -25.64
CA GLU A 103 -27.00 16.88 -26.10
C GLU A 103 -27.07 17.82 -27.33
N GLU A 104 -28.23 17.88 -28.00
CA GLU A 104 -28.48 18.69 -29.21
C GLU A 104 -28.96 20.13 -28.91
N THR A 105 -29.11 20.51 -27.64
CA THR A 105 -29.60 21.84 -27.26
C THR A 105 -28.55 22.91 -27.51
N GLU A 106 -28.96 24.04 -28.11
CA GLU A 106 -28.06 25.17 -28.36
C GLU A 106 -27.51 25.76 -27.03
N LYS A 107 -26.19 25.97 -26.98
CA LYS A 107 -25.46 26.43 -25.78
C LYS A 107 -26.00 27.75 -25.21
N SER A 108 -26.44 28.64 -26.10
CA SER A 108 -27.07 29.93 -25.78
C SER A 108 -28.35 29.78 -24.97
N HIS A 109 -29.19 28.79 -25.31
CA HIS A 109 -30.43 28.50 -24.60
C HIS A 109 -30.18 27.93 -23.20
N ILE A 110 -29.15 27.09 -23.03
CA ILE A 110 -28.79 26.56 -21.71
C ILE A 110 -28.29 27.68 -20.78
N ILE A 111 -27.48 28.61 -21.30
CA ILE A 111 -27.00 29.77 -20.52
C ILE A 111 -28.17 30.64 -20.05
N GLN A 112 -29.13 30.93 -20.95
CA GLN A 112 -30.32 31.70 -20.59
C GLN A 112 -31.18 30.98 -19.55
N LEU A 113 -31.35 29.66 -19.69
CA LEU A 113 -32.09 28.85 -18.73
C LEU A 113 -31.41 28.83 -17.36
N LEU A 114 -30.10 28.66 -17.28
CA LEU A 114 -29.35 28.69 -16.02
C LEU A 114 -29.47 30.05 -15.33
N LYS A 115 -29.33 31.16 -16.08
CA LYS A 115 -29.52 32.51 -15.53
C LYS A 115 -30.96 32.75 -15.04
N TYR A 116 -31.95 32.22 -15.75
CA TYR A 116 -33.35 32.30 -15.32
C TYR A 116 -33.62 31.48 -14.05
N LEU A 117 -33.06 30.27 -13.96
CA LEU A 117 -33.16 29.44 -12.76
C LEU A 117 -32.42 30.07 -11.59
N GLU A 118 -31.28 30.73 -11.85
CA GLU A 118 -30.51 31.48 -10.87
C GLU A 118 -31.33 32.61 -10.22
N GLN A 119 -32.11 33.36 -11.02
CA GLN A 119 -33.00 34.41 -10.53
C GLN A 119 -34.13 33.87 -9.65
N ASN A 120 -34.48 32.59 -9.76
CA ASN A 120 -35.58 31.97 -9.04
C ASN A 120 -35.13 30.89 -8.03
N ILE A 121 -33.87 30.92 -7.57
CA ILE A 121 -33.29 29.88 -6.71
C ILE A 121 -34.11 29.61 -5.45
N CYS A 122 -34.72 30.63 -4.84
CA CYS A 122 -35.52 30.46 -3.61
C CYS A 122 -36.71 29.51 -3.80
N CYS A 123 -37.24 29.40 -5.02
CA CYS A 123 -38.40 28.56 -5.35
C CYS A 123 -38.01 27.13 -5.73
N LEU A 124 -36.70 26.83 -5.86
CA LEU A 124 -36.17 25.52 -6.25
C LEU A 124 -36.11 24.55 -5.04
N ASP A 125 -37.24 24.37 -4.37
CA ASP A 125 -37.36 23.49 -3.22
C ASP A 125 -37.40 21.99 -3.60
N GLY A 126 -37.70 21.13 -2.63
CA GLY A 126 -37.65 19.67 -2.78
C GLY A 126 -38.51 19.09 -3.91
N GLU A 127 -39.54 19.79 -4.38
CA GLU A 127 -40.39 19.31 -5.49
C GLU A 127 -39.68 19.39 -6.84
N TYR A 128 -38.72 20.31 -6.99
CA TYR A 128 -37.87 20.49 -8.17
C TYR A 128 -36.62 19.60 -8.18
N LYS A 129 -36.49 18.69 -7.21
CA LYS A 129 -35.33 17.80 -7.06
C LYS A 129 -34.99 17.01 -8.34
N ARG A 130 -35.99 16.61 -9.13
CA ARG A 130 -35.75 15.88 -10.39
C ARG A 130 -35.03 16.74 -11.42
N LEU A 131 -35.51 17.97 -11.65
CA LEU A 131 -34.85 18.94 -12.53
C LEU A 131 -33.44 19.26 -12.05
N ILE A 132 -33.27 19.53 -10.75
CA ILE A 132 -31.96 19.84 -10.16
C ILE A 132 -31.00 18.65 -10.31
N THR A 133 -31.47 17.42 -10.09
CA THR A 133 -30.64 16.22 -10.29
C THR A 133 -30.23 16.07 -11.75
N THR A 134 -31.09 16.43 -12.71
CA THR A 134 -30.74 16.46 -14.13
C THR A 134 -29.70 17.55 -14.43
N ILE A 135 -29.84 18.75 -13.89
CA ILE A 135 -28.87 19.86 -14.06
C ILE A 135 -27.51 19.51 -13.43
N ILE A 136 -27.51 18.90 -12.24
CA ILE A 136 -26.27 18.46 -11.58
C ILE A 136 -25.53 17.43 -12.44
N ASN A 137 -26.25 16.52 -13.10
CA ASN A 137 -25.63 15.47 -13.93
C ASN A 137 -25.35 15.89 -15.38
N MET A 138 -25.67 17.12 -15.78
CA MET A 138 -25.44 17.62 -17.13
C MET A 138 -23.94 17.60 -17.48
N ASN A 139 -23.58 17.31 -18.74
CA ASN A 139 -22.21 17.45 -19.19
C ASN A 139 -21.89 18.93 -19.47
N TRP A 140 -21.31 19.62 -18.48
CA TRP A 140 -20.93 21.04 -18.57
C TRP A 140 -19.43 21.26 -18.85
N LEU A 141 -18.62 20.20 -18.86
CA LEU A 141 -17.16 20.30 -18.87
C LEU A 141 -16.57 20.66 -20.24
N ASP A 142 -17.28 20.38 -21.34
CA ASP A 142 -16.81 20.56 -22.73
C ASP A 142 -17.51 21.68 -23.50
N GLN A 143 -18.39 22.43 -22.82
CA GLN A 143 -19.38 23.24 -23.52
C GLN A 143 -18.94 24.70 -23.77
N GLY A 144 -17.77 25.11 -23.27
CA GLY A 144 -17.20 26.45 -23.47
C GLY A 144 -17.12 27.26 -22.16
N SER A 145 -16.18 28.21 -22.08
CA SER A 145 -15.85 28.94 -20.84
C SER A 145 -17.03 29.73 -20.25
N GLU A 146 -17.89 30.31 -21.09
CA GLU A 146 -19.05 31.09 -20.64
C GLU A 146 -20.12 30.21 -19.98
N LEU A 147 -20.40 29.04 -20.56
CA LEU A 147 -21.36 28.10 -19.96
C LEU A 147 -20.80 27.51 -18.66
N THR A 148 -19.52 27.14 -18.64
CA THR A 148 -18.85 26.65 -17.43
C THR A 148 -18.92 27.67 -16.30
N ALA A 149 -18.66 28.96 -16.57
CA ALA A 149 -18.73 30.01 -15.57
C ALA A 149 -20.17 30.24 -15.06
N THR A 150 -21.15 30.27 -15.97
CA THR A 150 -22.57 30.43 -15.62
C THR A 150 -23.07 29.24 -14.78
N TYR A 151 -22.65 28.03 -15.12
CA TYR A 151 -22.98 26.82 -14.38
C TYR A 151 -22.36 26.82 -12.97
N GLN A 152 -21.09 27.21 -12.85
CA GLN A 152 -20.41 27.33 -11.56
C GLN A 152 -21.12 28.35 -10.65
N ALA A 153 -21.50 29.52 -11.18
CA ALA A 153 -22.26 30.53 -10.43
C ALA A 153 -23.62 30.00 -9.96
N PHE A 154 -24.38 29.36 -10.86
CA PHE A 154 -25.65 28.73 -10.53
C PHE A 154 -25.50 27.69 -9.41
N MET A 155 -24.49 26.81 -9.50
CA MET A 155 -24.24 25.77 -8.50
C MET A 155 -23.88 26.35 -7.13
N LEU A 156 -23.06 27.40 -7.09
CA LEU A 156 -22.70 28.08 -5.85
C LEU A 156 -23.94 28.71 -5.19
N ASN A 157 -24.77 29.39 -5.97
CA ASN A 157 -25.99 30.02 -5.45
C ASN A 157 -27.04 28.98 -5.02
N LEU A 158 -27.17 27.87 -5.76
CA LEU A 158 -28.06 26.76 -5.42
C LEU A 158 -27.68 26.13 -4.08
N VAL A 159 -26.42 25.78 -3.89
CA VAL A 159 -25.93 25.13 -2.66
C VAL A 159 -25.98 26.07 -1.45
N SER A 160 -25.82 27.38 -1.68
CA SER A 160 -25.94 28.41 -0.64
C SER A 160 -27.38 28.60 -0.17
N ALA A 161 -28.35 28.54 -1.09
CA ALA A 161 -29.77 28.68 -0.76
C ALA A 161 -30.38 27.38 -0.22
N HIS A 162 -29.98 26.22 -0.76
CA HIS A 162 -30.57 24.91 -0.48
C HIS A 162 -29.50 23.88 -0.14
N MET A 163 -29.14 23.81 1.15
CA MET A 163 -28.12 22.87 1.66
C MET A 163 -28.45 21.39 1.43
N SER A 164 -29.73 21.05 1.18
CA SER A 164 -30.19 19.68 0.87
C SER A 164 -29.53 19.10 -0.40
N TYR A 165 -29.12 19.96 -1.34
CA TYR A 165 -28.47 19.55 -2.58
C TYR A 165 -26.94 19.44 -2.46
N LEU A 166 -26.33 19.92 -1.37
CA LEU A 166 -24.88 19.91 -1.17
C LEU A 166 -24.27 18.52 -1.37
N ARG A 167 -24.83 17.48 -0.73
CA ARG A 167 -24.33 16.10 -0.85
C ARG A 167 -24.38 15.60 -2.30
N LEU A 168 -25.45 15.93 -3.04
CA LEU A 168 -25.61 15.51 -4.43
C LEU A 168 -24.59 16.20 -5.34
N CYS A 169 -24.37 17.50 -5.13
CA CYS A 169 -23.38 18.28 -5.86
C CYS A 169 -21.96 17.75 -5.63
N LEU A 170 -21.56 17.57 -4.36
CA LEU A 170 -20.24 17.02 -4.01
C LEU A 170 -20.05 15.60 -4.57
N LYS A 171 -21.07 14.74 -4.47
CA LYS A 171 -21.01 13.38 -5.03
C LYS A 171 -20.83 13.38 -6.54
N MET A 172 -21.48 14.30 -7.26
CA MET A 172 -21.28 14.45 -8.71
C MET A 172 -19.86 14.91 -9.05
N LEU A 173 -19.35 15.92 -8.35
CA LEU A 173 -18.00 16.44 -8.60
C LEU A 173 -16.93 15.38 -8.38
N VAL A 174 -17.03 14.62 -7.29
CA VAL A 174 -16.09 13.52 -6.98
C VAL A 174 -16.21 12.38 -7.99
N LYS A 175 -17.41 12.05 -8.48
CA LYS A 175 -17.57 11.07 -9.56
C LYS A 175 -16.85 11.48 -10.86
N LYS A 176 -16.71 12.78 -11.10
CA LYS A 176 -15.99 13.32 -12.27
C LYS A 176 -14.47 13.39 -12.07
N PHE A 177 -13.93 12.90 -10.94
CA PHE A 177 -12.47 12.75 -10.76
C PHE A 177 -11.87 11.68 -11.69
N THR A 178 -12.68 10.71 -12.10
CA THR A 178 -12.26 9.68 -13.06
C THR A 178 -12.92 10.01 -14.40
N PRO A 179 -12.16 10.27 -15.47
CA PRO A 179 -12.77 10.52 -16.76
C PRO A 179 -13.40 9.21 -17.26
N ASP A 180 -14.62 9.32 -17.80
CA ASP A 180 -15.27 8.23 -18.53
C ASP A 180 -14.52 8.07 -19.85
N LEU A 181 -13.49 7.22 -19.88
CA LEU A 181 -12.84 6.85 -21.12
C LEU A 181 -13.80 5.94 -21.90
N ASN A 182 -14.16 6.34 -23.11
CA ASN A 182 -14.83 5.44 -24.05
C ASN A 182 -13.82 4.39 -24.53
N GLU A 183 -14.24 3.12 -24.64
CA GLU A 183 -13.44 2.05 -25.23
C GLU A 183 -13.03 2.47 -26.67
N GLY A 184 -11.76 2.85 -26.88
CA GLY A 184 -11.22 3.18 -28.20
C GLY A 184 -10.43 4.49 -28.32
N GLU A 185 -10.41 5.38 -27.31
CA GLU A 185 -9.54 6.56 -27.34
C GLU A 185 -8.13 6.23 -26.84
N ALA A 186 -7.11 6.49 -27.67
CA ALA A 186 -5.71 6.36 -27.27
C ALA A 186 -5.38 7.43 -26.20
N VAL A 187 -5.34 6.99 -24.95
CA VAL A 187 -5.10 7.77 -23.72
C VAL A 187 -3.81 8.60 -23.79
N ASP A 188 -2.84 8.19 -24.63
CA ASP A 188 -1.53 8.83 -24.75
C ASP A 188 -1.45 10.03 -25.69
N SER A 189 -2.53 10.40 -26.38
CA SER A 189 -2.51 11.63 -27.18
C SER A 189 -2.44 12.89 -26.29
N PRO A 190 -1.49 13.82 -26.53
CA PRO A 190 -1.27 14.99 -25.68
C PRO A 190 -2.48 15.93 -25.62
N GLU A 191 -3.27 15.99 -26.71
CA GLU A 191 -4.49 16.78 -26.79
C GLU A 191 -5.59 16.26 -25.86
N VAL A 192 -5.74 14.94 -25.73
CA VAL A 192 -6.72 14.33 -24.83
C VAL A 192 -6.31 14.55 -23.37
N LYS A 193 -5.02 14.40 -23.05
CA LYS A 193 -4.48 14.72 -21.71
C LYS A 193 -4.72 16.18 -21.33
N GLN A 194 -4.52 17.12 -22.26
CA GLN A 194 -4.79 18.55 -22.02
C GLN A 194 -6.27 18.83 -21.77
N LYS A 195 -7.17 18.23 -22.56
CA LYS A 195 -8.62 18.37 -22.37
C LYS A 195 -9.06 17.80 -21.02
N ILE A 196 -8.61 16.60 -20.66
CA ILE A 196 -8.90 15.97 -19.36
C ILE A 196 -8.42 16.88 -18.22
N GLY A 197 -7.20 17.45 -18.33
CA GLY A 197 -6.67 18.39 -17.35
C GLY A 197 -7.52 19.64 -17.17
N GLN A 198 -8.03 20.23 -18.27
CA GLN A 198 -8.93 21.39 -18.20
C GLN A 198 -10.26 21.04 -17.52
N ARG A 199 -10.87 19.90 -17.88
CA ARG A 199 -12.11 19.41 -17.24
C ARG A 199 -11.93 19.27 -15.73
N ILE A 200 -10.85 18.60 -15.31
CA ILE A 200 -10.51 18.39 -13.90
C ILE A 200 -10.26 19.73 -13.19
N ALA A 201 -9.57 20.68 -13.81
CA ALA A 201 -9.33 22.00 -13.24
C ALA A 201 -10.64 22.75 -12.96
N HIS A 202 -11.63 22.67 -13.86
CA HIS A 202 -12.95 23.24 -13.63
C HIS A 202 -13.70 22.58 -12.46
N VAL A 203 -13.58 21.26 -12.29
CA VAL A 203 -14.14 20.53 -11.15
C VAL A 203 -13.50 20.98 -9.83
N HIS A 204 -12.17 21.06 -9.76
CA HIS A 204 -11.47 21.52 -8.55
C HIS A 204 -11.76 22.99 -8.22
N SER A 205 -11.89 23.86 -9.23
CA SER A 205 -12.27 25.26 -9.02
C SER A 205 -13.64 25.40 -8.35
N LEU A 206 -14.63 24.64 -8.84
CA LEU A 206 -15.97 24.62 -8.26
C LEU A 206 -15.98 24.00 -6.86
N LEU A 207 -15.27 22.88 -6.66
CA LEU A 207 -15.16 22.23 -5.36
C LEU A 207 -14.50 23.14 -4.30
N LYS A 208 -13.45 23.88 -4.70
CA LYS A 208 -12.81 24.89 -3.85
C LYS A 208 -13.79 25.99 -3.48
N SER A 209 -14.48 26.57 -4.47
CA SER A 209 -15.44 27.67 -4.26
C SER A 209 -16.60 27.25 -3.36
N ILE A 210 -17.15 26.05 -3.54
CA ILE A 210 -18.20 25.50 -2.67
C ILE A 210 -17.70 25.36 -1.22
N SER A 211 -16.44 24.94 -1.05
CA SER A 211 -15.88 24.70 0.28
C SER A 211 -15.51 25.97 1.04
N GLU A 212 -15.27 27.08 0.32
CA GLU A 212 -15.08 28.40 0.91
C GLU A 212 -16.41 29.02 1.37
N ILE A 213 -17.50 28.79 0.63
CA ILE A 213 -18.82 29.36 0.95
C ILE A 213 -19.57 28.54 2.01
N VAL A 214 -19.51 27.21 1.93
CA VAL A 214 -20.31 26.31 2.78
C VAL A 214 -19.40 25.43 3.64
N PRO A 215 -19.15 25.80 4.91
CA PRO A 215 -18.26 25.06 5.81
C PRO A 215 -18.65 23.59 6.02
N MET A 216 -19.95 23.27 5.95
CA MET A 216 -20.47 21.90 6.06
C MET A 216 -19.92 20.95 4.98
N SER A 217 -19.41 21.49 3.87
CA SER A 217 -18.76 20.67 2.85
C SER A 217 -17.55 19.91 3.40
N ILE A 218 -16.83 20.49 4.35
CA ILE A 218 -15.60 19.93 4.94
C ILE A 218 -15.93 18.68 5.77
N GLU A 219 -17.11 18.61 6.40
CA GLU A 219 -17.55 17.43 7.15
C GLU A 219 -18.12 16.32 6.25
N LEU A 220 -18.75 16.69 5.14
CA LEU A 220 -19.39 15.75 4.23
C LEU A 220 -18.43 15.17 3.18
N LEU A 221 -17.47 15.97 2.72
CA LEU A 221 -16.56 15.59 1.65
C LEU A 221 -15.75 14.32 1.97
N PRO A 222 -15.12 14.15 3.15
CA PRO A 222 -14.35 12.94 3.45
C PRO A 222 -15.18 11.66 3.32
N LYS A 223 -16.43 11.68 3.80
CA LYS A 223 -17.36 10.53 3.69
C LYS A 223 -17.70 10.20 2.25
N ILE A 224 -17.80 11.22 1.39
CA ILE A 224 -18.08 11.05 -0.04
C ILE A 224 -16.84 10.52 -0.79
N LEU A 225 -15.65 11.01 -0.44
CA LEU A 225 -14.38 10.52 -0.99
C LEU A 225 -14.17 9.05 -0.64
N GLU A 226 -14.49 8.64 0.58
CA GLU A 226 -14.43 7.23 0.99
C GLU A 226 -15.47 6.36 0.27
N GLU A 227 -16.73 6.83 0.17
CA GLU A 227 -17.82 6.11 -0.51
C GLU A 227 -17.53 5.88 -2.01
N LEU A 228 -16.84 6.82 -2.66
CA LEU A 228 -16.55 6.79 -4.09
C LEU A 228 -15.14 6.31 -4.43
N PHE A 229 -14.35 5.89 -3.44
CA PHE A 229 -13.01 5.38 -3.71
C PHE A 229 -13.09 4.15 -4.64
N PRO A 230 -12.23 4.04 -5.67
CA PRO A 230 -12.29 2.93 -6.61
C PRO A 230 -12.22 1.57 -5.93
N TYR A 231 -13.14 0.67 -6.32
CA TYR A 231 -13.07 -0.73 -5.89
C TYR A 231 -11.77 -1.37 -6.42
N ILE A 232 -11.21 -2.30 -5.63
CA ILE A 232 -9.92 -2.98 -5.87
C ILE A 232 -9.78 -3.56 -7.30
N ASN A 233 -10.89 -3.96 -7.94
CA ASN A 233 -10.87 -4.57 -9.28
C ASN A 233 -10.98 -3.57 -10.44
N LYS A 234 -10.90 -2.26 -10.18
CA LYS A 234 -10.90 -1.23 -11.23
C LYS A 234 -9.55 -1.14 -11.92
N SER A 235 -9.52 -0.55 -13.11
CA SER A 235 -8.28 -0.39 -13.87
C SER A 235 -7.30 0.54 -13.16
N ILE A 236 -6.01 0.33 -13.42
CA ILE A 236 -4.90 1.13 -12.88
C ILE A 236 -5.10 2.63 -13.18
N TYR A 237 -5.58 2.94 -14.38
CA TYR A 237 -5.91 4.30 -14.81
C TYR A 237 -6.90 5.01 -13.88
N VAL A 238 -7.90 4.30 -13.35
CA VAL A 238 -8.90 4.85 -12.42
C VAL A 238 -8.23 5.17 -11.08
N PHE A 239 -7.37 4.28 -10.57
CA PHE A 239 -6.59 4.54 -9.34
C PHE A 239 -5.66 5.73 -9.49
N GLU A 240 -4.96 5.84 -10.62
CA GLU A 240 -4.08 6.95 -10.93
C GLU A 240 -4.81 8.30 -10.84
N HIS A 241 -5.88 8.47 -11.63
CA HIS A 241 -6.59 9.75 -11.72
C HIS A 241 -7.31 10.09 -10.43
N TYR A 242 -7.90 9.10 -9.76
CA TYR A 242 -8.56 9.32 -8.48
C TYR A 242 -7.55 9.76 -7.41
N THR A 243 -6.38 9.11 -7.34
CA THR A 243 -5.33 9.45 -6.38
C THR A 243 -4.72 10.82 -6.68
N GLN A 244 -4.45 11.15 -7.94
CA GLN A 244 -3.98 12.48 -8.36
C GLN A 244 -4.95 13.58 -7.89
N ASN A 245 -6.25 13.39 -8.13
CA ASN A 245 -7.26 14.37 -7.76
C ASN A 245 -7.45 14.48 -6.24
N LEU A 246 -7.39 13.38 -5.49
CA LEU A 246 -7.38 13.42 -4.03
C LEU A 246 -6.19 14.24 -3.50
N LEU A 247 -4.99 13.99 -4.02
CA LEU A 247 -3.79 14.75 -3.64
C LEU A 247 -3.94 16.23 -4.02
N ALA A 248 -4.56 16.55 -5.16
CA ALA A 248 -4.86 17.94 -5.52
C ALA A 248 -5.85 18.61 -4.54
N VAL A 249 -6.90 17.89 -4.08
CA VAL A 249 -7.82 18.39 -3.04
C VAL A 249 -7.07 18.79 -1.78
N SER A 250 -6.10 17.99 -1.38
CA SER A 250 -5.31 18.24 -0.17
C SER A 250 -4.47 19.52 -0.22
N LEU A 251 -4.16 20.03 -1.42
CA LEU A 251 -3.35 21.24 -1.60
C LEU A 251 -4.14 22.52 -1.31
N TYR A 252 -5.41 22.59 -1.72
CA TYR A 252 -6.26 23.77 -1.48
C TYR A 252 -7.18 23.62 -0.26
N LEU A 253 -7.41 22.41 0.25
CA LEU A 253 -8.09 22.14 1.53
C LEU A 253 -7.14 21.50 2.54
N PRO A 254 -6.18 22.26 3.13
CA PRO A 254 -5.15 21.70 4.01
C PRO A 254 -5.71 21.09 5.31
N GLY A 255 -6.93 21.46 5.72
CA GLY A 255 -7.61 20.87 6.88
C GLY A 255 -8.00 19.40 6.68
N LEU A 256 -8.19 18.95 5.43
CA LEU A 256 -8.55 17.58 5.10
C LEU A 256 -7.36 16.69 4.73
N ARG A 257 -6.15 17.27 4.65
CA ARG A 257 -4.96 16.58 4.16
C ARG A 257 -4.68 15.27 4.91
N LEU A 258 -4.73 15.27 6.23
CA LEU A 258 -4.50 14.05 7.03
C LEU A 258 -5.50 12.95 6.68
N GLY A 259 -6.80 13.27 6.63
CA GLY A 259 -7.86 12.30 6.30
C GLY A 259 -7.78 11.80 4.85
N ILE A 260 -7.33 12.64 3.92
CA ILE A 260 -7.10 12.24 2.53
C ILE A 260 -5.90 11.28 2.43
N LEU A 261 -4.78 11.62 3.08
CA LEU A 261 -3.60 10.75 3.10
C LEU A 261 -3.91 9.42 3.80
N GLU A 262 -4.69 9.44 4.87
CA GLU A 262 -5.21 8.25 5.55
C GLU A 262 -6.05 7.38 4.59
N LEU A 263 -7.01 7.97 3.87
CA LEU A 263 -7.82 7.25 2.88
C LEU A 263 -6.97 6.61 1.77
N ILE A 264 -5.98 7.35 1.25
CA ILE A 264 -5.08 6.85 0.20
C ILE A 264 -4.25 5.68 0.74
N ILE A 265 -3.54 5.86 1.86
CA ILE A 265 -2.63 4.86 2.41
C ILE A 265 -3.39 3.61 2.88
N CYS A 266 -4.56 3.74 3.51
CA CYS A 266 -5.37 2.60 3.90
C CYS A 266 -5.81 1.75 2.70
N ASN A 267 -6.10 2.36 1.54
CA ASN A 267 -6.43 1.61 0.34
C ASN A 267 -5.19 1.04 -0.36
N MET A 268 -4.05 1.74 -0.33
CA MET A 268 -2.79 1.19 -0.80
C MET A 268 -2.34 -0.02 0.04
N LEU A 269 -2.53 0.00 1.37
CA LEU A 269 -2.22 -1.15 2.24
C LEU A 269 -2.99 -2.40 1.80
N LYS A 270 -4.25 -2.25 1.39
CA LYS A 270 -5.06 -3.36 0.87
C LYS A 270 -4.52 -3.92 -0.44
N LEU A 271 -3.81 -3.11 -1.24
CA LEU A 271 -3.16 -3.57 -2.48
C LEU A 271 -1.82 -4.23 -2.18
N ASP A 272 -1.02 -3.61 -1.29
CA ASP A 272 0.30 -4.08 -0.86
C ASP A 272 0.25 -5.48 -0.24
N VAL A 273 -0.68 -5.71 0.69
CA VAL A 273 -0.88 -7.03 1.33
C VAL A 273 -1.33 -8.11 0.32
N ARG A 274 -1.90 -7.73 -0.82
CA ARG A 274 -2.30 -8.66 -1.90
C ARG A 274 -1.23 -8.86 -2.96
N SER A 275 -0.06 -8.23 -2.82
CA SER A 275 1.04 -8.29 -3.78
C SER A 275 2.32 -8.68 -3.04
N PRO A 276 2.46 -9.98 -2.68
CA PRO A 276 3.63 -10.44 -1.95
C PRO A 276 4.89 -10.29 -2.81
N ARG A 277 6.04 -10.12 -2.14
CA ARG A 277 7.34 -9.87 -2.77
C ARG A 277 7.74 -10.92 -3.80
N ILE A 278 7.44 -12.19 -3.50
CA ILE A 278 7.77 -13.35 -4.34
C ILE A 278 7.07 -13.21 -5.70
N ASP A 279 5.77 -12.93 -5.70
CA ASP A 279 4.98 -12.80 -6.93
C ASP A 279 5.51 -11.66 -7.81
N ILE A 280 5.84 -10.52 -7.19
CA ILE A 280 6.41 -9.36 -7.91
C ILE A 280 7.77 -9.73 -8.51
N SER A 281 8.66 -10.36 -7.73
CA SER A 281 9.97 -10.79 -8.23
C SER A 281 9.84 -11.80 -9.36
N THR A 282 8.91 -12.76 -9.27
CA THR A 282 8.68 -13.74 -10.34
C THR A 282 8.14 -13.07 -11.60
N ALA A 283 7.16 -12.16 -11.48
CA ALA A 283 6.60 -11.44 -12.63
C ALA A 283 7.66 -10.62 -13.39
N ILE A 284 8.65 -10.09 -12.67
CA ILE A 284 9.76 -9.32 -13.23
C ILE A 284 10.79 -10.25 -13.94
N CYS A 285 11.02 -11.47 -13.43
CA CYS A 285 12.10 -12.35 -13.91
C CYS A 285 11.73 -13.34 -15.04
N VAL A 286 10.46 -13.62 -15.33
CA VAL A 286 10.04 -14.85 -16.06
C VAL A 286 10.36 -14.96 -17.57
N GLN A 287 11.02 -14.01 -18.26
CA GLN A 287 11.30 -14.20 -19.71
C GLN A 287 12.64 -13.64 -20.19
N GLU A 288 13.76 -14.14 -19.69
CA GLU A 288 15.02 -14.11 -20.48
C GLU A 288 15.20 -15.37 -21.36
N ASP A 289 14.31 -16.38 -21.26
CA ASP A 289 14.48 -17.68 -21.92
C ASP A 289 13.58 -17.95 -23.16
N ASP A 290 12.75 -17.01 -23.62
CA ASP A 290 11.79 -17.25 -24.73
C ASP A 290 12.30 -16.87 -26.15
N ASP A 291 13.61 -16.67 -26.33
CA ASP A 291 14.25 -16.51 -27.67
C ASP A 291 15.00 -17.79 -28.13
N ALA A 292 14.60 -18.97 -27.66
CA ALA A 292 15.23 -20.25 -28.02
C ALA A 292 14.64 -20.92 -29.29
N ASP A 293 14.00 -20.17 -30.20
CA ASP A 293 13.39 -20.75 -31.41
C ASP A 293 13.54 -19.86 -32.67
N SER A 294 14.74 -19.34 -32.93
CA SER A 294 15.17 -19.13 -34.32
C SER A 294 16.70 -19.11 -34.52
N ARG A 295 17.15 -20.05 -35.37
CA ARG A 295 18.45 -20.15 -36.09
C ARG A 295 19.49 -21.12 -35.52
N ASP A 296 19.27 -22.40 -35.83
CA ASP A 296 20.35 -23.24 -36.34
C ASP A 296 20.80 -22.70 -37.71
N GLU A 297 22.05 -22.23 -37.80
CA GLU A 297 22.98 -22.30 -38.96
C GLU A 297 24.04 -21.17 -38.87
N ALA A 298 25.21 -21.49 -38.28
CA ALA A 298 26.54 -21.10 -38.77
C ALA A 298 27.61 -21.34 -37.68
N MET A 299 28.28 -22.49 -37.80
CA MET A 299 29.55 -22.78 -37.15
C MET A 299 30.67 -22.05 -37.93
N PHE A 300 31.51 -21.28 -37.23
CA PHE A 300 32.77 -20.61 -37.67
C PHE A 300 32.67 -19.35 -38.57
N GLU A 301 32.99 -18.19 -38.00
CA GLU A 301 34.22 -17.42 -38.33
C GLU A 301 34.47 -16.31 -37.29
N MET A 302 35.74 -16.12 -36.95
CA MET A 302 36.27 -15.26 -35.90
C MET A 302 36.58 -13.89 -36.52
N ASP A 303 35.73 -12.89 -36.30
CA ASP A 303 36.03 -11.49 -36.63
C ASP A 303 35.61 -10.57 -35.46
N ASP A 304 36.55 -9.72 -35.06
CA ASP A 304 36.45 -8.74 -33.97
C ASP A 304 35.45 -7.61 -34.33
N GLU A 305 34.17 -7.77 -33.98
CA GLU A 305 33.24 -6.65 -33.83
C GLU A 305 32.71 -6.55 -32.38
N PRO A 306 32.52 -5.32 -31.85
CA PRO A 306 32.11 -5.14 -30.47
C PRO A 306 30.69 -5.66 -30.26
N LEU A 307 30.56 -6.66 -29.36
CA LEU A 307 29.31 -7.16 -28.83
C LEU A 307 28.29 -6.01 -28.62
N PRO A 308 27.04 -6.13 -29.12
CA PRO A 308 26.01 -5.17 -28.79
C PRO A 308 25.81 -5.21 -27.27
N LYS A 309 26.02 -4.06 -26.62
CA LYS A 309 25.75 -3.89 -25.19
C LYS A 309 24.35 -4.42 -24.90
N CYS A 310 24.24 -5.44 -24.06
CA CYS A 310 22.97 -5.84 -23.44
C CYS A 310 22.38 -4.59 -22.78
N GLN A 311 21.38 -4.00 -23.41
CA GLN A 311 20.63 -2.89 -22.83
C GLN A 311 19.71 -3.52 -21.80
N SER A 312 19.97 -3.27 -20.52
CA SER A 312 18.99 -3.52 -19.46
C SER A 312 17.62 -3.01 -19.91
N PRO A 313 16.53 -3.77 -19.73
CA PRO A 313 15.19 -3.32 -20.12
C PRO A 313 14.91 -1.95 -19.49
N LYS A 314 14.34 -1.02 -20.27
CA LYS A 314 13.97 0.31 -19.75
C LYS A 314 12.91 0.11 -18.65
N GLU A 315 13.02 0.85 -17.54
CA GLU A 315 12.10 0.73 -16.40
C GLU A 315 10.62 0.89 -16.78
N ASP A 316 10.32 1.71 -17.79
CA ASP A 316 8.97 1.86 -18.37
C ASP A 316 8.42 0.55 -18.95
N ASP A 317 9.27 -0.31 -19.51
CA ASP A 317 8.88 -1.61 -20.05
C ASP A 317 8.59 -2.59 -18.91
N LEU A 318 9.40 -2.55 -17.86
CA LEU A 318 9.21 -3.36 -16.66
C LEU A 318 7.93 -2.99 -15.89
N ALA A 319 7.62 -1.69 -15.80
CA ALA A 319 6.39 -1.20 -15.19
C ALA A 319 5.14 -1.64 -15.96
N LYS A 320 5.19 -1.64 -17.30
CA LYS A 320 4.11 -2.19 -18.13
C LYS A 320 3.93 -3.69 -17.90
N ARG A 321 5.02 -4.45 -17.91
CA ARG A 321 5.00 -5.90 -17.65
C ARG A 321 4.41 -6.23 -16.28
N LEU A 322 4.82 -5.50 -15.23
CA LEU A 322 4.25 -5.67 -13.89
C LEU A 322 2.76 -5.36 -13.88
N SER A 323 2.34 -4.31 -14.59
CA SER A 323 0.92 -3.91 -14.67
C SER A 323 0.03 -4.94 -15.37
N GLU A 324 0.58 -5.67 -16.33
CA GLU A 324 -0.10 -6.73 -17.07
C GLU A 324 -0.16 -8.04 -16.27
N ALA A 325 0.96 -8.42 -15.64
CA ALA A 325 1.06 -9.65 -14.86
C ALA A 325 0.36 -9.55 -13.49
N LEU A 326 0.51 -8.42 -12.80
CA LEU A 326 -0.02 -8.17 -11.45
C LEU A 326 -0.70 -6.79 -11.39
N PRO A 327 -1.99 -6.69 -11.76
CA PRO A 327 -2.71 -5.42 -11.79
C PRO A 327 -2.72 -4.67 -10.44
N TYR A 328 -2.71 -5.40 -9.31
CA TYR A 328 -2.67 -4.79 -7.97
C TYR A 328 -1.31 -4.14 -7.68
N ALA A 329 -0.21 -4.79 -8.06
CA ALA A 329 1.13 -4.26 -7.91
C ALA A 329 1.35 -3.06 -8.85
N GLY A 330 0.86 -3.14 -10.10
CA GLY A 330 0.88 -2.01 -11.03
C GLY A 330 0.07 -0.80 -10.53
N ALA A 331 -1.11 -1.02 -9.95
CA ALA A 331 -1.89 0.06 -9.32
C ALA A 331 -1.16 0.68 -8.13
N LEU A 332 -0.55 -0.16 -7.27
CA LEU A 332 0.24 0.28 -6.12
C LEU A 332 1.45 1.12 -6.55
N ASP A 333 2.16 0.68 -7.59
CA ASP A 333 3.34 1.37 -8.15
C ASP A 333 3.01 2.80 -8.59
N VAL A 334 1.95 2.95 -9.39
CA VAL A 334 1.49 4.27 -9.83
C VAL A 334 1.07 5.14 -8.65
N MET A 335 0.34 4.59 -7.68
CA MET A 335 -0.06 5.33 -6.47
C MET A 335 1.16 5.74 -5.61
N MET A 336 2.18 4.89 -5.49
CA MET A 336 3.44 5.20 -4.81
C MET A 336 4.19 6.34 -5.50
N ALA A 337 4.34 6.29 -6.83
CA ALA A 337 4.97 7.36 -7.62
C ALA A 337 4.27 8.71 -7.41
N LEU A 338 2.92 8.72 -7.37
CA LEU A 338 2.13 9.92 -7.09
C LEU A 338 2.36 10.46 -5.68
N CYS A 339 2.43 9.59 -4.68
CA CYS A 339 2.71 9.98 -3.30
C CYS A 339 4.12 10.57 -3.16
N PHE A 340 5.14 9.96 -3.79
CA PHE A 340 6.50 10.52 -3.80
C PHE A 340 6.56 11.88 -4.48
N ARG A 341 5.91 12.04 -5.62
CA ARG A 341 5.80 13.32 -6.32
C ARG A 341 5.12 14.38 -5.45
N TYR A 342 4.07 14.01 -4.73
CA TYR A 342 3.37 14.90 -3.81
C TYR A 342 4.24 15.31 -2.61
N ILE A 343 4.98 14.38 -2.01
CA ILE A 343 5.92 14.70 -0.92
C ILE A 343 6.98 15.67 -1.44
N LYS A 344 7.56 15.39 -2.62
CA LYS A 344 8.56 16.25 -3.26
C LYS A 344 8.03 17.66 -3.52
N SER A 345 6.85 17.79 -4.14
CA SER A 345 6.26 19.10 -4.48
C SER A 345 5.83 19.90 -3.25
N THR A 346 5.38 19.23 -2.18
CA THR A 346 4.99 19.87 -0.93
C THR A 346 6.19 20.34 -0.12
N CYS A 347 7.30 19.59 -0.15
CA CYS A 347 8.49 19.88 0.64
C CYS A 347 9.50 20.78 -0.09
N LEU A 348 9.63 20.66 -1.42
CA LEU A 348 10.57 21.43 -2.22
C LEU A 348 9.84 22.41 -3.13
N VAL A 349 9.99 23.71 -2.84
CA VAL A 349 9.48 24.79 -3.69
C VAL A 349 10.68 25.48 -4.32
N ASN A 350 10.77 25.50 -5.65
CA ASN A 350 11.91 26.04 -6.41
C ASN A 350 13.26 25.43 -5.99
N GLY A 351 13.27 24.15 -5.63
CA GLY A 351 14.48 23.45 -5.15
C GLY A 351 14.89 23.77 -3.71
N GLN A 352 14.16 24.65 -3.01
CA GLN A 352 14.41 24.97 -1.60
C GLN A 352 13.46 24.20 -0.68
N LEU A 353 14.01 23.64 0.41
CA LEU A 353 13.25 22.90 1.40
C LEU A 353 12.41 23.84 2.27
N GLN A 354 11.08 23.70 2.21
CA GLN A 354 10.13 24.41 3.06
C GLN A 354 9.96 23.67 4.40
N TRP A 355 10.84 23.98 5.35
CA TRP A 355 10.95 23.23 6.60
C TRP A 355 9.62 23.06 7.38
N GLU A 356 8.80 24.12 7.49
CA GLU A 356 7.57 24.06 8.27
C GLU A 356 6.50 23.17 7.62
N ALA A 357 6.40 23.23 6.28
CA ALA A 357 5.53 22.38 5.50
C ALA A 357 5.99 20.90 5.58
N THR A 358 7.30 20.66 5.43
CA THR A 358 7.90 19.33 5.57
C THR A 358 7.67 18.75 6.95
N LYS A 359 7.88 19.53 8.02
CA LYS A 359 7.66 19.08 9.40
C LYS A 359 6.21 18.72 9.66
N LYS A 360 5.27 19.50 9.12
CA LYS A 360 3.83 19.21 9.23
C LYS A 360 3.47 17.92 8.49
N LEU A 361 3.93 17.78 7.24
CA LEU A 361 3.70 16.56 6.45
C LEU A 361 4.34 15.32 7.08
N TYR A 362 5.55 15.45 7.62
CA TYR A 362 6.24 14.38 8.34
C TYR A 362 5.44 13.90 9.55
N ARG A 363 4.89 14.82 10.36
CA ARG A 363 4.05 14.44 11.52
C ARG A 363 2.78 13.71 11.10
N GLU A 364 2.16 14.13 10.00
CA GLU A 364 0.97 13.47 9.45
C GLU A 364 1.31 12.07 8.92
N LEU A 365 2.39 11.92 8.13
CA LEU A 365 2.85 10.63 7.64
C LEU A 365 3.30 9.71 8.78
N LEU A 366 3.97 10.23 9.81
CA LEU A 366 4.38 9.47 10.98
C LEU A 366 3.17 8.98 11.79
N TRP A 367 2.12 9.79 11.91
CA TRP A 367 0.87 9.38 12.55
C TRP A 367 0.17 8.27 11.75
N ILE A 368 0.11 8.38 10.43
CA ILE A 368 -0.46 7.34 9.56
C ILE A 368 0.37 6.06 9.66
N PHE A 369 1.70 6.20 9.67
CA PHE A 369 2.61 5.08 9.86
C PHE A 369 2.31 4.35 11.16
N ASP A 370 2.26 5.06 12.29
CA ASP A 370 2.00 4.47 13.60
C ASP A 370 0.65 3.74 13.68
N LYS A 371 -0.39 4.37 13.11
CA LYS A 371 -1.76 3.87 13.21
C LYS A 371 -2.06 2.71 12.24
N TYR A 372 -1.46 2.71 11.06
CA TYR A 372 -1.85 1.82 9.96
C TYR A 372 -0.72 0.96 9.41
N ILE A 373 0.43 1.56 9.06
CA ILE A 373 1.52 0.81 8.43
C ILE A 373 2.21 -0.09 9.45
N PHE A 374 2.56 0.46 10.62
CA PHE A 374 3.30 -0.22 11.67
C PHE A 374 2.58 -1.46 12.24
N PRO A 375 1.24 -1.47 12.44
CA PRO A 375 0.52 -2.66 12.89
C PRO A 375 0.24 -3.68 11.76
N THR A 376 0.41 -3.30 10.50
CA THR A 376 0.12 -4.18 9.36
C THR A 376 1.34 -5.06 9.06
N HIS A 377 1.20 -6.36 9.33
CA HIS A 377 2.21 -7.35 8.96
C HIS A 377 2.30 -7.50 7.44
N GLU A 378 3.48 -7.84 6.92
CA GLU A 378 3.76 -8.05 5.48
C GLU A 378 3.58 -6.83 4.53
N SER A 379 3.38 -5.61 5.03
CA SER A 379 3.50 -4.41 4.18
C SER A 379 4.96 -4.23 3.72
N CYS A 380 5.15 -4.03 2.42
CA CYS A 380 6.45 -4.07 1.75
C CYS A 380 6.90 -2.74 1.15
N HIS A 381 5.95 -1.89 0.74
CA HIS A 381 6.28 -0.71 -0.06
C HIS A 381 5.95 0.61 0.65
N LEU A 382 4.90 0.66 1.45
CA LEU A 382 4.36 1.92 1.99
C LEU A 382 5.26 2.60 3.02
N GLN A 383 6.03 1.83 3.78
CA GLN A 383 7.07 2.33 4.66
C GLN A 383 8.09 3.22 3.94
N PHE A 384 8.28 3.04 2.62
CA PHE A 384 9.19 3.86 1.85
C PHE A 384 8.72 5.31 1.68
N LEU A 385 7.43 5.61 1.90
CA LEU A 385 6.96 7.01 1.98
C LEU A 385 7.62 7.76 3.13
N LEU A 386 7.74 7.10 4.30
CA LEU A 386 8.41 7.67 5.47
C LEU A 386 9.93 7.66 5.28
N PHE A 387 10.48 6.62 4.64
CA PHE A 387 11.89 6.58 4.25
C PHE A 387 12.27 7.76 3.35
N TYR A 388 11.45 8.06 2.34
CA TYR A 388 11.68 9.16 1.42
C TYR A 388 11.65 10.52 2.11
N ILE A 389 10.64 10.83 2.92
CA ILE A 389 10.60 12.13 3.60
C ILE A 389 11.75 12.31 4.61
N CYS A 390 12.23 11.23 5.24
CA CYS A 390 13.39 11.27 6.14
C CYS A 390 14.69 11.68 5.42
N SER A 391 14.82 11.37 4.13
CA SER A 391 15.98 11.77 3.32
C SER A 391 16.14 13.28 3.14
N LEU A 392 15.06 14.05 3.33
CA LEU A 392 15.06 15.49 3.06
C LEU A 392 15.86 16.28 4.11
N LYS A 393 15.97 15.76 5.34
CA LYS A 393 16.72 16.38 6.43
C LYS A 393 17.05 15.37 7.52
N GLU A 394 18.30 15.38 7.98
CA GLU A 394 18.81 14.49 9.04
C GLU A 394 17.93 14.48 10.30
N ALA A 395 17.44 15.65 10.75
CA ALA A 395 16.58 15.77 11.92
C ALA A 395 15.27 14.95 11.83
N LEU A 396 14.78 14.66 10.61
CA LEU A 396 13.59 13.80 10.40
C LEU A 396 13.96 12.33 10.56
N SER A 397 15.16 11.94 10.11
CA SER A 397 15.70 10.60 10.29
C SER A 397 15.93 10.31 11.78
N ASP A 398 16.59 11.23 12.49
CA ASP A 398 16.82 11.10 13.94
C ASP A 398 15.49 11.06 14.70
N GLY A 399 14.52 11.90 14.31
CA GLY A 399 13.18 11.89 14.90
C GLY A 399 12.43 10.56 14.68
N PHE A 400 12.62 9.92 13.53
CA PHE A 400 12.00 8.63 13.22
C PHE A 400 12.66 7.50 14.02
N ILE A 401 13.99 7.50 14.11
CA ILE A 401 14.74 6.54 14.93
C ILE A 401 14.36 6.67 16.42
N ASP A 402 14.30 7.90 16.95
CA ASP A 402 13.88 8.17 18.34
C ASP A 402 12.44 7.71 18.61
N PHE A 403 11.52 7.96 17.67
CA PHE A 403 10.15 7.48 17.74
C PHE A 403 10.06 5.95 17.85
N LEU A 404 10.78 5.23 16.99
CA LEU A 404 10.83 3.77 17.03
C LEU A 404 11.52 3.26 18.31
N TRP A 405 12.61 3.89 18.72
CA TRP A 405 13.36 3.48 19.90
C TRP A 405 12.52 3.62 21.18
N LYS A 406 11.74 4.69 21.29
CA LYS A 406 10.77 4.85 22.39
C LYS A 406 9.78 3.69 22.47
N LYS A 407 9.33 3.16 21.33
CA LYS A 407 8.49 1.95 21.32
C LYS A 407 9.24 0.71 21.78
N VAL A 408 10.51 0.55 21.40
CA VAL A 408 11.34 -0.61 21.82
C VAL A 408 11.50 -0.65 23.34
N ILE A 409 11.76 0.48 23.98
CA ILE A 409 12.03 0.54 25.42
C ILE A 409 10.76 0.62 26.29
N ASP A 410 9.60 0.93 25.71
CA ASP A 410 8.34 1.05 26.43
C ASP A 410 7.89 -0.33 26.95
N PRO A 411 7.87 -0.55 28.29
CA PRO A 411 7.42 -1.82 28.88
C PRO A 411 5.91 -2.05 28.74
N SER A 412 5.13 -0.99 28.50
CA SER A 412 3.67 -1.07 28.35
C SER A 412 3.25 -1.51 26.95
N ALA A 413 4.14 -1.36 25.96
CA ALA A 413 3.91 -1.81 24.60
C ALA A 413 3.97 -3.34 24.50
N GLN A 414 3.11 -3.92 23.65
CA GLN A 414 3.11 -5.35 23.39
C GLN A 414 4.46 -5.81 22.83
N CYS A 415 4.95 -6.98 23.26
CA CYS A 415 6.25 -7.52 22.86
C CYS A 415 6.43 -7.56 21.34
N ILE A 416 5.39 -7.90 20.58
CA ILE A 416 5.47 -7.96 19.12
C ILE A 416 5.80 -6.60 18.49
N TYR A 417 5.17 -5.52 18.95
CA TYR A 417 5.45 -4.16 18.46
C TYR A 417 6.85 -3.69 18.83
N ARG A 418 7.34 -4.07 20.01
CA ARG A 418 8.72 -3.76 20.42
C ARG A 418 9.74 -4.45 19.52
N GLN A 419 9.48 -5.71 19.15
CA GLN A 419 10.30 -6.48 18.22
C GLN A 419 10.28 -5.87 16.81
N THR A 420 9.09 -5.57 16.29
CA THR A 420 8.92 -4.93 14.97
C THR A 420 9.61 -3.58 14.90
N ALA A 421 9.51 -2.76 15.96
CA ALA A 421 10.22 -1.47 16.03
C ALA A 421 11.74 -1.63 15.97
N ALA A 422 12.31 -2.64 16.63
CA ALA A 422 13.74 -2.94 16.54
C ALA A 422 14.13 -3.31 15.11
N CYS A 423 13.34 -4.15 14.43
CA CYS A 423 13.58 -4.53 13.02
C CYS A 423 13.49 -3.32 12.07
N TYR A 424 12.53 -2.41 12.27
CA TYR A 424 12.46 -1.15 11.52
C TYR A 424 13.72 -0.31 11.71
N ILE A 425 14.23 -0.17 12.94
CA ILE A 425 15.48 0.56 13.21
C ILE A 425 16.66 -0.10 12.49
N GLY A 426 16.82 -1.42 12.67
CA GLY A 426 17.91 -2.19 12.06
C GLY A 426 17.93 -2.04 10.55
N SER A 427 16.78 -2.20 9.90
CA SER A 427 16.62 -2.07 8.46
C SER A 427 16.79 -0.62 7.98
N PHE A 428 16.25 0.37 8.69
CA PHE A 428 16.39 1.77 8.31
C PHE A 428 17.85 2.24 8.34
N VAL A 429 18.57 1.92 9.42
CA VAL A 429 19.96 2.36 9.63
C VAL A 429 20.91 1.78 8.58
N THR A 430 20.68 0.54 8.14
CA THR A 430 21.55 -0.09 7.14
C THR A 430 21.23 0.36 5.71
N ARG A 431 19.94 0.57 5.40
CA ARG A 431 19.46 0.84 4.04
C ARG A 431 19.41 2.32 3.69
N ALA A 432 19.30 3.24 4.65
CA ALA A 432 19.32 4.67 4.39
C ALA A 432 20.74 5.14 3.99
N SER A 433 20.95 5.46 2.72
CA SER A 433 22.25 5.95 2.22
C SER A 433 22.60 7.34 2.78
N TYR A 434 21.58 8.15 3.03
CA TYR A 434 21.65 9.52 3.55
C TYR A 434 21.87 9.61 5.07
N LEU A 435 21.79 8.50 5.80
CA LEU A 435 22.00 8.50 7.25
C LEU A 435 23.51 8.61 7.56
N PRO A 436 23.94 9.61 8.35
CA PRO A 436 25.34 9.75 8.71
C PRO A 436 25.86 8.56 9.54
N LEU A 437 27.12 8.21 9.32
CA LEU A 437 27.78 7.12 10.04
C LEU A 437 27.80 7.37 11.56
N SER A 438 27.87 8.63 11.99
CA SER A 438 27.78 9.03 13.40
C SER A 438 26.46 8.60 14.04
N SER A 439 25.33 8.86 13.38
CA SER A 439 24.01 8.49 13.88
C SER A 439 23.84 6.97 13.93
N ALA A 440 24.33 6.25 12.91
CA ALA A 440 24.35 4.79 12.93
C ALA A 440 25.19 4.21 14.09
N ARG A 441 26.37 4.80 14.37
CA ARG A 441 27.21 4.40 15.52
C ARG A 441 26.51 4.66 16.86
N GLN A 442 25.90 5.84 17.01
CA GLN A 442 25.17 6.20 18.23
C GLN A 442 23.98 5.28 18.47
N MET A 443 23.22 4.95 17.41
CA MET A 443 22.11 4.01 17.52
C MET A 443 22.59 2.62 17.97
N MET A 444 23.67 2.10 17.39
CA MET A 444 24.18 0.79 17.82
C MET A 444 24.71 0.79 19.26
N GLN A 445 25.38 1.88 19.69
CA GLN A 445 25.77 2.05 21.09
C GLN A 445 24.56 2.09 22.03
N LEU A 446 23.48 2.76 21.62
CA LEU A 446 22.24 2.84 22.39
C LEU A 446 21.57 1.47 22.52
N MET A 447 21.49 0.70 21.43
CA MET A 447 20.97 -0.67 21.42
C MET A 447 21.77 -1.58 22.34
N LEU A 448 23.09 -1.59 22.22
CA LEU A 448 23.94 -2.47 23.01
C LEU A 448 24.02 -2.05 24.48
N LYS A 449 23.96 -0.74 24.78
CA LYS A 449 23.82 -0.27 26.16
C LYS A 449 22.54 -0.80 26.81
N TRP A 450 21.43 -0.80 26.07
CA TRP A 450 20.18 -1.38 26.55
C TRP A 450 20.29 -2.91 26.71
N VAL A 451 20.91 -3.62 25.76
CA VAL A 451 21.17 -5.08 25.85
C VAL A 451 22.01 -5.41 27.09
N HIS A 452 23.09 -4.68 27.35
CA HIS A 452 23.93 -4.88 28.53
C HIS A 452 23.16 -4.65 29.83
N SER A 453 22.38 -3.58 29.91
CA SER A 453 21.49 -3.29 31.05
C SER A 453 20.44 -4.38 31.26
N TYR A 454 19.89 -4.93 30.17
CA TYR A 454 18.96 -6.05 30.23
C TYR A 454 19.64 -7.30 30.80
N LEU A 455 20.86 -7.61 30.38
CA LEU A 455 21.64 -8.74 30.91
C LEU A 455 21.96 -8.58 32.39
N ASP A 456 22.27 -7.36 32.85
CA ASP A 456 22.50 -7.07 34.27
C ASP A 456 21.26 -7.41 35.11
N GLN A 457 20.08 -6.97 34.67
CA GLN A 457 18.80 -7.22 35.35
C GLN A 457 18.34 -8.69 35.29
N SER A 458 18.74 -9.40 34.24
CA SER A 458 18.33 -10.78 33.97
C SER A 458 19.18 -11.83 34.71
N SER A 459 20.33 -11.42 35.27
CA SER A 459 21.33 -12.33 35.84
C SER A 459 20.89 -13.09 37.11
N ASP A 460 19.81 -12.64 37.76
CA ASP A 460 19.30 -13.19 39.03
C ASP A 460 18.26 -14.33 38.87
N PHE A 461 17.69 -14.52 37.68
CA PHE A 461 16.71 -15.57 37.42
C PHE A 461 17.36 -16.71 36.61
N GLY A 462 17.00 -17.97 36.90
CA GLY A 462 17.50 -19.16 36.19
C GLY A 462 16.98 -19.23 34.75
N LEU A 463 17.38 -18.28 33.91
CA LEU A 463 16.83 -18.07 32.57
C LEU A 463 17.40 -19.08 31.57
N SER A 464 16.50 -19.89 30.99
CA SER A 464 16.68 -20.57 29.71
C SER A 464 16.33 -19.62 28.56
N ALA A 465 16.90 -19.82 27.38
CA ALA A 465 16.58 -19.05 26.18
C ALA A 465 15.13 -19.32 25.72
N ASP A 466 14.22 -18.45 26.14
CA ASP A 466 12.79 -18.43 25.81
C ASP A 466 12.41 -17.15 25.06
N ILE A 467 11.85 -17.31 23.86
CA ILE A 467 11.47 -16.23 22.95
C ILE A 467 10.22 -15.50 23.44
N GLU A 468 9.29 -16.20 24.08
CA GLU A 468 8.04 -15.59 24.55
C GLU A 468 8.34 -14.54 25.64
N HIS A 469 9.36 -14.79 26.46
CA HIS A 469 9.79 -13.88 27.53
C HIS A 469 10.86 -12.86 27.09
N HIS A 470 11.80 -13.25 26.23
CA HIS A 470 12.94 -12.41 25.83
C HIS A 470 12.88 -11.89 24.38
N GLY A 471 11.73 -11.98 23.70
CA GLY A 471 11.56 -11.56 22.31
C GLY A 471 12.17 -10.18 21.98
N PRO A 472 11.82 -9.09 22.69
CA PRO A 472 12.42 -7.77 22.46
C PRO A 472 13.95 -7.75 22.61
N PHE A 473 14.50 -8.52 23.56
CA PHE A 473 15.95 -8.65 23.73
C PHE A 473 16.60 -9.27 22.49
N TYR A 474 16.04 -10.36 21.98
CA TYR A 474 16.55 -11.03 20.80
C TYR A 474 16.42 -10.15 19.55
N SER A 475 15.31 -9.43 19.36
CA SER A 475 15.15 -8.55 18.20
C SER A 475 16.09 -7.36 18.20
N VAL A 476 16.41 -6.78 19.38
CA VAL A 476 17.44 -5.73 19.48
C VAL A 476 18.82 -6.31 19.18
N CYS A 477 19.14 -7.52 19.67
CA CYS A 477 20.39 -8.20 19.32
C CYS A 477 20.49 -8.48 17.82
N GLN A 478 19.46 -9.06 17.20
CA GLN A 478 19.41 -9.32 15.76
C GLN A 478 19.61 -8.05 14.96
N SER A 479 18.95 -6.95 15.35
CA SER A 479 19.05 -5.67 14.66
C SER A 479 20.44 -5.04 14.83
N ALA A 480 21.07 -5.16 16.00
CA ALA A 480 22.44 -4.71 16.22
C ALA A 480 23.46 -5.53 15.40
N PHE A 481 23.29 -6.86 15.36
CA PHE A 481 24.11 -7.74 14.53
C PHE A 481 23.95 -7.41 13.05
N TYR A 482 22.71 -7.22 12.59
CA TYR A 482 22.40 -6.84 11.22
C TYR A 482 23.05 -5.49 10.82
N ILE A 483 22.96 -4.47 11.68
CA ILE A 483 23.65 -3.19 11.47
C ILE A 483 25.16 -3.41 11.33
N PHE A 484 25.76 -4.20 12.23
CA PHE A 484 27.18 -4.48 12.18
C PHE A 484 27.58 -5.22 10.90
N CYS A 485 26.84 -6.26 10.50
CA CYS A 485 27.07 -7.01 9.27
C CYS A 485 27.08 -6.14 8.01
N PHE A 486 26.21 -5.12 7.95
CA PHE A 486 26.15 -4.21 6.80
C PHE A 486 27.23 -3.14 6.79
N MET A 487 27.64 -2.68 7.97
CA MET A 487 28.36 -1.41 8.14
C MET A 487 29.76 -1.55 8.72
N HIS A 488 30.21 -2.76 9.09
CA HIS A 488 31.48 -2.97 9.79
C HIS A 488 32.68 -2.34 9.08
N ASN A 489 32.79 -2.46 7.76
CA ASN A 489 33.89 -1.87 6.99
C ASN A 489 33.93 -0.34 7.16
N SER A 490 32.78 0.32 7.04
CA SER A 490 32.65 1.77 7.22
C SER A 490 32.93 2.18 8.66
N PHE A 491 32.49 1.39 9.64
CA PHE A 491 32.75 1.67 11.05
C PHE A 491 34.23 1.54 11.41
N MET A 492 34.92 0.53 10.87
CA MET A 492 36.31 0.21 11.22
C MET A 492 37.35 1.02 10.46
N HIS A 493 36.99 1.64 9.33
CA HIS A 493 37.93 2.48 8.56
C HIS A 493 38.44 3.71 9.33
N SER A 494 37.74 4.14 10.38
CA SER A 494 38.15 5.28 11.21
C SER A 494 39.28 4.90 12.17
N LYS A 495 40.18 5.85 12.47
CA LYS A 495 41.30 5.65 13.42
C LYS A 495 40.87 5.19 14.82
N GLU A 496 39.69 5.64 15.28
CA GLU A 496 39.09 5.21 16.55
C GLU A 496 38.10 4.05 16.38
N GLY A 497 37.97 3.49 15.17
CA GLY A 497 36.98 2.48 14.82
C GLY A 497 37.14 1.20 15.62
N HIS A 498 38.37 0.70 15.77
CA HIS A 498 38.64 -0.52 16.53
C HIS A 498 38.32 -0.35 18.02
N ARG A 499 38.81 0.72 18.65
CA ARG A 499 38.48 1.07 20.05
C ARG A 499 36.98 1.21 20.28
N TRP A 500 36.27 1.81 19.33
CA TRP A 500 34.82 1.89 19.36
C TRP A 500 34.18 0.51 19.26
N GLY A 501 34.67 -0.36 18.36
CA GLY A 501 34.21 -1.75 18.22
C GLY A 501 34.39 -2.57 19.49
N GLU A 502 35.55 -2.46 20.14
CA GLU A 502 35.82 -3.10 21.44
C GLU A 502 34.85 -2.60 22.52
N SER A 503 34.53 -1.31 22.53
CA SER A 503 33.60 -0.71 23.50
C SER A 503 32.17 -1.28 23.43
N LEU A 504 31.79 -1.90 22.30
CA LEU A 504 30.49 -2.56 22.12
C LEU A 504 30.38 -3.86 22.94
N ASN A 505 31.52 -4.49 23.25
CA ASN A 505 31.63 -5.71 24.05
C ASN A 505 30.70 -6.84 23.57
N PHE A 506 30.79 -7.19 22.28
CA PHE A 506 30.02 -8.28 21.70
C PHE A 506 30.26 -9.63 22.39
N GLN A 507 31.49 -9.87 22.87
CA GLN A 507 31.86 -11.10 23.58
C GLN A 507 30.94 -11.37 24.77
N ARG A 508 30.61 -10.34 25.57
CA ARG A 508 29.68 -10.46 26.69
C ARG A 508 28.27 -10.83 26.26
N VAL A 509 27.80 -10.29 25.13
CA VAL A 509 26.44 -10.52 24.63
C VAL A 509 26.29 -11.96 24.14
N ILE A 510 27.24 -12.45 23.32
CA ILE A 510 27.16 -13.78 22.71
C ILE A 510 27.41 -14.93 23.71
N THR A 511 28.20 -14.69 24.77
CA THR A 511 28.48 -15.68 25.82
C THR A 511 27.44 -15.68 26.95
N SER A 512 26.45 -14.80 26.87
CA SER A 512 25.35 -14.74 27.84
C SER A 512 24.52 -16.03 27.84
N LYS A 513 23.89 -16.35 28.98
CA LYS A 513 23.00 -17.51 29.12
C LYS A 513 21.80 -17.47 28.16
N LEU A 514 21.40 -16.27 27.74
CA LEU A 514 20.30 -16.06 26.78
C LEU A 514 20.67 -16.47 25.36
N ASN A 515 21.97 -16.58 25.03
CA ASN A 515 22.49 -17.13 23.78
C ASN A 515 21.79 -16.61 22.51
N PRO A 516 21.92 -15.31 22.20
CA PRO A 516 21.21 -14.69 21.07
C PRO A 516 21.58 -15.30 19.71
N LEU A 517 22.79 -15.88 19.56
CA LEU A 517 23.22 -16.55 18.33
C LEU A 517 22.40 -17.81 18.00
N ARG A 518 21.68 -18.38 18.97
CA ARG A 518 20.78 -19.53 18.76
C ARG A 518 19.41 -19.11 18.20
N VAL A 519 18.96 -17.91 18.55
CA VAL A 519 17.58 -17.42 18.30
C VAL A 519 17.51 -16.48 17.10
N CYS A 520 18.55 -15.69 16.89
CA CYS A 520 18.64 -14.80 15.73
C CYS A 520 18.71 -15.62 14.43
N MET A 521 18.29 -15.00 13.33
CA MET A 521 18.38 -15.61 12.00
C MET A 521 19.78 -16.19 11.72
N PRO A 522 19.90 -17.47 11.30
CA PRO A 522 21.18 -18.14 11.09
C PRO A 522 22.11 -17.40 10.12
N ILE A 523 21.56 -16.83 9.05
CA ILE A 523 22.34 -16.07 8.07
C ILE A 523 22.93 -14.80 8.69
N VAL A 524 22.18 -14.11 9.55
CA VAL A 524 22.67 -12.93 10.27
C VAL A 524 23.74 -13.35 11.29
N ALA A 525 23.54 -14.46 12.00
CA ALA A 525 24.49 -14.98 12.98
C ALA A 525 25.82 -15.43 12.33
N LYS A 526 25.78 -16.16 11.21
CA LYS A 526 26.96 -16.57 10.45
C LYS A 526 27.72 -15.37 9.86
N THR A 527 27.02 -14.43 9.24
CA THR A 527 27.65 -13.20 8.69
C THR A 527 28.25 -12.35 9.81
N PHE A 528 27.58 -12.26 10.96
CA PHE A 528 28.09 -11.56 12.13
C PHE A 528 29.36 -12.23 12.69
N ALA A 529 29.39 -13.56 12.75
CA ALA A 529 30.58 -14.32 13.15
C ALA A 529 31.77 -14.02 12.24
N SER A 530 31.55 -14.03 10.91
CA SER A 530 32.58 -13.69 9.93
C SER A 530 33.09 -12.25 10.11
N ALA A 531 32.16 -11.28 10.22
CA ALA A 531 32.51 -9.87 10.38
C ALA A 531 33.27 -9.59 11.69
N THR A 532 32.84 -10.17 12.81
CA THR A 532 33.51 -9.99 14.11
C THR A 532 34.87 -10.67 14.17
N ARG A 533 35.03 -11.83 13.51
CA ARG A 533 36.32 -12.52 13.37
C ARG A 533 37.31 -11.70 12.54
N MET A 534 36.85 -11.14 11.41
CA MET A 534 37.65 -10.29 10.53
C MET A 534 38.29 -9.11 11.29
N HIS A 535 37.55 -8.52 12.23
CA HIS A 535 38.00 -7.37 13.03
C HIS A 535 38.50 -7.73 14.43
N GLN A 536 38.67 -9.03 14.74
CA GLN A 536 39.14 -9.55 16.04
C GLN A 536 38.34 -9.06 17.26
N LEU A 537 37.03 -8.86 17.12
CA LEU A 537 36.18 -8.35 18.20
C LEU A 537 35.55 -9.44 19.07
N ALA A 538 35.19 -10.57 18.45
CA ALA A 538 34.56 -11.71 19.10
C ALA A 538 34.73 -12.97 18.25
N TYR A 539 34.76 -14.13 18.90
CA TYR A 539 34.87 -15.43 18.25
C TYR A 539 33.59 -16.24 18.51
N CYS A 540 32.74 -16.31 17.49
CA CYS A 540 31.39 -16.88 17.63
C CYS A 540 31.29 -18.37 17.23
N ASP A 541 32.31 -18.91 16.56
CA ASP A 541 32.21 -20.18 15.82
C ASP A 541 31.95 -21.39 16.71
N THR A 542 32.69 -21.49 17.82
CA THR A 542 32.51 -22.56 18.81
C THR A 542 31.12 -22.52 19.46
N ILE A 543 30.53 -21.33 19.60
CA ILE A 543 29.19 -21.12 20.16
C ILE A 543 28.14 -21.55 19.13
N ILE A 544 28.30 -21.15 17.86
CA ILE A 544 27.41 -21.52 16.76
C ILE A 544 27.44 -23.04 16.53
N GLU A 545 28.62 -23.64 16.49
CA GLU A 545 28.77 -25.09 16.34
C GLU A 545 28.12 -25.85 17.51
N ARG A 546 28.33 -25.37 18.75
CA ARG A 546 27.65 -25.91 19.92
C ARG A 546 26.13 -25.79 19.80
N ASN A 547 25.61 -24.66 19.31
CA ASN A 547 24.18 -24.46 19.10
C ASN A 547 23.60 -25.43 18.06
N ASN A 548 24.32 -25.65 16.96
CA ASN A 548 23.92 -26.59 15.91
C ASN A 548 23.83 -28.03 16.46
N ARG A 549 24.80 -28.45 17.28
CA ARG A 549 24.80 -29.77 17.93
C ARG A 549 23.61 -29.97 18.88
N TYR A 550 23.12 -28.91 19.53
CA TYR A 550 21.89 -28.97 20.35
C TYR A 550 20.60 -29.01 19.53
N SER A 551 20.64 -28.63 18.26
CA SER A 551 19.49 -28.63 17.35
C SER A 551 19.35 -29.93 16.55
N LEU A 552 20.34 -30.82 16.60
CA LEU A 552 20.26 -32.15 15.98
C LEU A 552 19.26 -33.03 16.74
N PRO A 553 18.31 -33.69 16.06
CA PRO A 553 17.36 -34.57 16.72
C PRO A 553 18.11 -35.77 17.29
N VAL A 554 18.34 -35.79 18.60
CA VAL A 554 18.87 -36.99 19.26
C VAL A 554 17.77 -38.05 19.25
N THR A 555 18.04 -39.17 18.59
CA THR A 555 17.19 -40.37 18.51
C THR A 555 17.06 -41.04 19.89
N SER A 556 16.45 -40.37 20.87
CA SER A 556 16.22 -40.96 22.19
C SER A 556 15.17 -40.22 23.01
N SER A 557 13.96 -40.02 22.47
CA SER A 557 12.71 -40.05 23.26
C SER A 557 11.53 -39.74 22.35
N LYS A 558 10.74 -40.78 22.05
CA LYS A 558 9.38 -40.63 21.54
C LYS A 558 8.57 -39.86 22.57
N PHE A 559 8.10 -38.67 22.19
CA PHE A 559 6.92 -37.92 22.66
C PHE A 559 7.19 -36.44 22.99
N GLU A 560 7.54 -35.61 21.99
CA GLU A 560 7.13 -34.19 21.93
C GLU A 560 6.92 -33.79 20.46
N LEU A 561 5.73 -34.09 19.95
CA LEU A 561 5.30 -33.69 18.62
C LEU A 561 4.86 -32.21 18.66
N GLY A 562 5.79 -31.25 18.44
CA GLY A 562 5.41 -29.84 18.24
C GLY A 562 6.44 -28.71 18.43
N GLY A 563 7.72 -28.97 18.75
CA GLY A 563 8.61 -27.91 19.27
C GLY A 563 9.58 -27.20 18.30
N SER A 564 10.04 -27.83 17.21
CA SER A 564 11.29 -27.40 16.57
C SER A 564 11.24 -26.12 15.69
N ARG A 565 10.06 -25.52 15.45
CA ARG A 565 9.95 -24.24 14.71
C ARG A 565 9.79 -23.00 15.60
N LYS A 566 9.70 -23.15 16.93
CA LYS A 566 9.36 -22.05 17.85
C LYS A 566 10.56 -21.24 18.37
N ILE A 567 11.79 -21.54 17.95
CA ILE A 567 13.01 -20.94 18.55
C ILE A 567 13.69 -19.91 17.60
N GLN A 568 13.07 -19.55 16.48
CA GLN A 568 13.67 -18.59 15.54
C GLN A 568 12.82 -17.34 15.41
N LEU A 569 13.47 -16.17 15.44
CA LEU A 569 12.82 -14.90 15.11
C LEU A 569 12.36 -14.90 13.65
N GLU A 570 11.26 -14.21 13.36
CA GLU A 570 10.79 -14.02 11.98
C GLU A 570 11.82 -13.25 11.14
N SER A 571 11.99 -13.68 9.89
CA SER A 571 12.83 -13.02 8.88
C SER A 571 12.09 -11.79 8.32
N TYR A 572 11.97 -10.74 9.11
CA TYR A 572 11.28 -9.52 8.69
C TYR A 572 12.18 -8.28 8.82
N PHE A 573 12.65 -7.77 7.68
CA PHE A 573 13.36 -6.50 7.55
C PHE A 573 12.55 -5.54 6.68
N PRO A 574 11.88 -4.53 7.27
CA PRO A 574 10.89 -3.72 6.55
C PRO A 574 11.41 -2.93 5.35
N PHE A 575 12.69 -2.57 5.31
CA PHE A 575 13.30 -1.84 4.18
C PHE A 575 14.14 -2.76 3.30
N ASP A 576 13.75 -4.03 3.14
CA ASP A 576 14.28 -4.87 2.07
C ASP A 576 13.99 -4.30 0.68
N PRO A 577 14.74 -4.71 -0.37
CA PRO A 577 14.80 -3.98 -1.64
C PRO A 577 13.44 -3.62 -2.21
N TYR A 578 13.33 -2.41 -2.72
CA TYR A 578 12.10 -1.89 -3.29
C TYR A 578 11.85 -2.54 -4.67
N LEU A 579 10.69 -3.19 -4.85
CA LEU A 579 10.43 -4.03 -6.03
C LEU A 579 9.56 -3.37 -7.10
N LEU A 580 8.93 -2.23 -6.81
CA LEU A 580 8.04 -1.57 -7.76
C LEU A 580 8.85 -0.70 -8.75
N PRO A 581 8.85 -1.02 -10.06
CA PRO A 581 9.75 -0.44 -11.04
C PRO A 581 9.38 0.99 -11.46
N GLY A 582 8.11 1.36 -11.50
CA GLY A 582 7.68 2.71 -11.90
C GLY A 582 7.93 3.78 -10.84
N SER A 583 8.17 3.37 -9.59
CA SER A 583 8.44 4.25 -8.45
C SER A 583 9.81 4.03 -7.81
N SER A 584 10.60 3.06 -8.31
CA SER A 584 11.95 2.74 -7.83
C SER A 584 12.90 3.93 -7.93
N ASP A 585 12.79 4.72 -8.99
CA ASP A 585 13.58 5.93 -9.28
C ASP A 585 13.65 6.90 -8.09
N HIS A 586 12.55 7.02 -7.35
CA HIS A 586 12.46 7.91 -6.19
C HIS A 586 13.29 7.42 -5.00
N ILE A 587 13.60 6.12 -4.93
CA ILE A 587 14.24 5.44 -3.80
C ILE A 587 15.67 5.00 -4.13
N ALA A 588 15.97 4.63 -5.39
CA ALA A 588 17.24 4.02 -5.79
C ALA A 588 18.47 4.80 -5.31
N SER A 589 18.48 6.13 -5.50
CA SER A 589 19.59 7.01 -5.05
C SER A 589 19.71 7.14 -3.52
N LEU A 590 18.62 6.89 -2.79
CA LEU A 590 18.52 7.01 -1.33
C LEU A 590 18.77 5.67 -0.62
N TYR A 591 18.90 4.59 -1.39
CA TYR A 591 18.94 3.23 -0.90
C TYR A 591 20.35 2.65 -0.95
N ARG A 592 20.78 1.99 0.12
CA ARG A 592 22.05 1.27 0.20
C ARG A 592 21.81 -0.21 0.00
N GLU A 593 22.38 -0.74 -1.09
CA GLU A 593 22.43 -2.18 -1.33
C GLU A 593 23.46 -2.88 -0.44
N PHE A 594 23.25 -4.17 -0.20
CA PHE A 594 24.22 -4.98 0.53
C PHE A 594 25.32 -5.45 -0.40
N HIS A 595 26.58 -5.25 -0.02
CA HIS A 595 27.75 -5.59 -0.85
C HIS A 595 28.66 -6.65 -0.18
N GLY A 596 28.15 -7.39 0.81
CA GLY A 596 28.93 -8.43 1.52
C GLY A 596 28.78 -9.80 0.89
N SER A 597 29.81 -10.64 1.02
CA SER A 597 29.75 -12.07 0.70
C SER A 597 28.90 -12.79 1.75
N LEU A 598 27.85 -13.49 1.31
CA LEU A 598 27.09 -14.37 2.20
C LEU A 598 27.92 -15.63 2.48
N PRO A 599 27.95 -16.15 3.72
CA PRO A 599 28.60 -17.41 4.02
C PRO A 599 27.87 -18.56 3.35
N ASP A 600 28.62 -19.52 2.78
CA ASP A 600 28.07 -20.74 2.22
C ASP A 600 27.23 -21.48 3.28
N ILE A 601 26.01 -21.85 2.92
CA ILE A 601 25.15 -22.66 3.78
C ILE A 601 25.61 -24.09 3.57
N ASP A 602 26.41 -24.63 4.50
CA ASP A 602 26.74 -26.06 4.50
C ASP A 602 25.43 -26.87 4.47
N THR A 603 25.10 -27.43 3.30
CA THR A 603 24.29 -28.64 3.24
C THR A 603 25.11 -29.70 3.97
N VAL A 604 24.51 -30.34 4.95
CA VAL A 604 25.03 -31.59 5.52
C VAL A 604 25.11 -32.58 4.36
N GLU A 605 26.27 -32.60 3.69
CA GLU A 605 26.72 -33.76 2.94
C GLU A 605 27.16 -34.76 3.99
N ASP A 606 26.41 -35.86 4.09
CA ASP A 606 26.75 -37.02 4.90
C ASP A 606 28.09 -37.58 4.36
N GLU A 607 29.21 -37.15 4.92
CA GLU A 607 30.51 -37.83 4.76
C GLU A 607 30.49 -39.13 5.59
N ASP A 608 29.76 -40.14 5.12
CA ASP A 608 30.03 -41.54 5.44
C ASP A 608 30.95 -42.10 4.33
N GLU A 609 32.25 -41.81 4.44
CA GLU A 609 33.30 -42.57 3.75
C GLU A 609 33.38 -43.98 4.36
N ASP A 610 32.64 -44.94 3.81
CA ASP A 610 32.94 -46.38 3.97
C ASP A 610 33.59 -46.92 2.69
N ASP A 611 34.92 -46.92 2.73
CA ASP A 611 35.85 -47.32 1.69
C ASP A 611 36.01 -48.86 1.66
N PHE A 612 35.14 -49.61 0.95
CA PHE A 612 35.42 -51.02 0.58
C PHE A 612 34.53 -51.56 -0.56
N LEU A 613 35.09 -51.63 -1.79
CA LEU A 613 35.10 -52.77 -2.75
C LEU A 613 35.21 -52.30 -4.23
N PRO A 614 35.99 -52.97 -5.10
CA PRO A 614 36.26 -52.51 -6.47
C PRO A 614 35.33 -53.11 -7.55
N ASP A 615 35.07 -52.26 -8.56
CA ASP A 615 34.72 -52.41 -9.99
C ASP A 615 33.90 -53.61 -10.51
N GLU A 616 32.81 -53.32 -11.24
CA GLU A 616 32.55 -53.80 -12.62
C GLU A 616 31.65 -52.82 -13.42
N ASP A 617 31.98 -52.63 -14.70
CA ASP A 617 31.36 -51.77 -15.72
C ASP A 617 29.92 -52.16 -16.14
N GLU A 618 29.06 -51.19 -16.50
CA GLU A 618 28.43 -51.08 -17.83
C GLU A 618 27.41 -49.91 -17.97
N ARG A 619 27.31 -49.43 -19.21
CA ARG A 619 26.62 -48.23 -19.74
C ARG A 619 25.09 -48.20 -19.55
N THR A 620 24.50 -47.01 -19.38
CA THR A 620 23.42 -46.49 -20.26
C THR A 620 23.07 -45.00 -20.01
N GLN A 621 22.72 -44.33 -21.10
CA GLN A 621 22.35 -42.92 -21.28
C GLN A 621 21.06 -42.51 -20.55
N THR A 622 20.95 -41.28 -20.04
CA THR A 622 19.84 -40.33 -20.37
C THR A 622 20.04 -38.92 -19.77
N THR A 623 19.96 -37.92 -20.67
CA THR A 623 19.33 -36.57 -20.56
C THR A 623 19.75 -35.52 -19.52
N MET A 624 20.27 -34.41 -20.08
CA MET A 624 19.91 -32.99 -19.87
C MET A 624 19.79 -32.44 -18.44
N ASP A 625 20.63 -31.45 -18.11
CA ASP A 625 20.11 -30.15 -17.65
C ASP A 625 21.11 -29.00 -17.89
N VAL A 626 20.55 -27.83 -18.24
CA VAL A 626 21.23 -26.60 -18.66
C VAL A 626 21.32 -25.66 -17.46
N GLY A 627 22.53 -25.22 -17.12
CA GLY A 627 22.77 -24.24 -16.05
C GLY A 627 22.54 -22.81 -16.54
N VAL A 628 21.70 -22.05 -15.82
CA VAL A 628 21.55 -20.60 -15.97
C VAL A 628 21.91 -19.93 -14.64
N MET A 629 22.96 -19.10 -14.67
CA MET A 629 23.37 -18.25 -13.55
C MET A 629 22.44 -17.03 -13.46
N VAL A 630 21.85 -16.76 -12.29
CA VAL A 630 21.04 -15.56 -12.05
C VAL A 630 21.58 -14.79 -10.85
N THR A 631 21.86 -13.50 -11.04
CA THR A 631 22.29 -12.55 -10.02
C THR A 631 21.07 -12.03 -9.24
N LYS A 632 21.00 -12.27 -7.90
CA LYS A 632 19.81 -11.93 -7.08
C LYS A 632 20.14 -11.41 -5.67
N SER A 633 19.21 -10.61 -5.13
CA SER A 633 19.29 -9.86 -3.86
C SER A 633 19.18 -10.76 -2.60
N PRO A 634 19.67 -10.31 -1.42
CA PRO A 634 20.13 -11.19 -0.34
C PRO A 634 19.06 -11.97 0.47
N VAL A 635 17.77 -11.76 0.26
CA VAL A 635 16.70 -12.33 1.11
C VAL A 635 15.84 -13.36 0.37
N ASP A 636 15.81 -13.32 -0.96
CA ASP A 636 15.04 -14.27 -1.78
C ASP A 636 15.82 -15.55 -2.14
N LEU A 637 17.00 -15.75 -1.53
CA LEU A 637 17.92 -16.88 -1.75
C LEU A 637 17.61 -18.11 -0.85
N LEU A 638 16.36 -18.31 -0.44
CA LEU A 638 16.02 -19.31 0.59
C LEU A 638 15.26 -20.54 0.11
N HIS A 639 15.16 -20.78 -1.20
CA HIS A 639 14.72 -22.08 -1.69
C HIS A 639 15.48 -22.53 -2.95
N TYR A 640 16.30 -23.57 -2.74
CA TYR A 640 16.92 -24.51 -3.69
C TYR A 640 17.99 -23.98 -4.66
N GLY A 641 19.15 -24.66 -4.63
CA GLY A 641 20.21 -24.56 -5.64
C GLY A 641 21.33 -25.56 -5.33
N VAL A 642 21.48 -26.54 -6.20
CA VAL A 642 22.43 -27.67 -6.19
C VAL A 642 23.79 -27.21 -6.73
N SER A 643 24.90 -27.76 -6.24
CA SER A 643 26.27 -27.31 -6.54
C SER A 643 26.89 -27.96 -7.82
N PRO A 644 27.79 -27.29 -8.57
CA PRO A 644 28.49 -27.85 -9.74
C PRO A 644 29.91 -28.38 -9.41
N GLY A 645 30.19 -29.64 -9.77
CA GLY A 645 31.51 -30.28 -9.63
C GLY A 645 32.48 -30.04 -10.81
N PHE A 646 33.76 -29.91 -10.49
CA PHE A 646 34.89 -29.66 -11.40
C PHE A 646 35.29 -30.88 -12.26
N LYS A 647 35.79 -30.58 -13.47
CA LYS A 647 36.40 -31.51 -14.45
C LYS A 647 37.79 -31.99 -14.01
N HIS A 648 38.09 -33.27 -14.18
CA HIS A 648 39.47 -33.74 -14.37
C HIS A 648 39.58 -34.66 -15.60
N ALA A 649 40.51 -34.23 -16.48
CA ALA A 649 41.18 -34.89 -17.61
C ALA A 649 40.32 -35.46 -18.75
#